data_AF-A0A9D2H1U1-F1
#
_entry.id   AF-A0A9D2H1U1-F1
#
_cell.length_a   1.000
_cell.length_b   1.000
_cell.length_c   1.000
_cell.angle_alpha   90.00
_cell.angle_beta   90.00
_cell.angle_gamma   90.00
#
_symmetry.space_group_name_H-M   'P 1'
#
loop_
_entity.id
_entity.type
_entity.pdbx_description
1 polymer ?
#
loop_
_entity_poly.entity_id
_entity_poly.type
_entity_poly.pdbx_seq_one_letter_code
_entity_poly.pdbx_strand_id
1 'polypeptide(L)'
;MAFNRKKTAAVGIAAVMALGALTGCDLVSTDLQKDYAQVVAEVDITKSEAFAEGGEYAAYADAIEPFEIVKRDLVSNFMSIGYLYVESYGYSYADTYELIKNSLVNRAIYLQYAKAYFFKSGEYTVEGYETAVNAAEEGEKDIAGLAYFLDEEEQAMAEYEAKVAFNSAIDSLETAIIDFEDEHDHEDARTTPTGVDTVDEDFIDPAYKVYTGSNSASDCGSYETVERSTPSTRTRAYKRLLSNLNSYGLIEKGENTSDVTSLSYFHTQRKSTYEDAVIEKLGEAFEAEAEGVITEEWVKSKYEETLASQQETFSSDTTSFESALDSVSDTSFVLYAPDENYGFVLNILLPFSSTQSAALDEAPADRGDKNGNKFMTRASLLESVRATDQRRTWFTGHNDYSFVAEEADNAYTGGNAEREYLFFENNMKKSSGENAQYEPIPNYYGKYTYNGSVDKTEGEHGKTEFTITPEKITIDGFLSEMEGYLSANGYTLEKTVSASESYYDKALSEYYNEDGTVDYSSFVYYEAKVNELSDFNANNVFVAGSDENNVMSMMNELSFAYNTDTAGLNSYLGYAISPNSTDYMKEFEYAAQEAVRGGAGTIVVVPTDYGWHIIYCTFTFAGNTPYTFDWNEIEEEGTFSNLYYEALKSSNLTTYATDRQTGIINSYDNDTCVTVYEKRYQDLILDGSENDPHAGHDHS
;
A
#
# COMPACT_ATOMS: atom_id res chain seq x y z
N MET A 1 1.15 -20.54 -16.64
CA MET A 1 0.32 -20.53 -15.42
C MET A 1 1.22 -19.91 -14.38
N ALA A 2 1.18 -18.58 -14.29
CA ALA A 2 1.81 -17.89 -13.18
C ALA A 2 0.95 -18.23 -11.96
N PHE A 3 1.52 -18.98 -11.03
CA PHE A 3 0.98 -19.02 -9.68
C PHE A 3 1.37 -17.66 -9.11
N ASN A 4 0.44 -16.71 -9.00
CA ASN A 4 0.67 -15.57 -8.11
C ASN A 4 0.95 -16.18 -6.74
N ARG A 5 2.10 -15.87 -6.14
CA ARG A 5 2.30 -16.08 -4.72
C ARG A 5 1.14 -15.40 -4.03
N LYS A 6 0.48 -16.17 -3.18
CA LYS A 6 -0.71 -15.71 -2.47
C LYS A 6 -0.19 -14.69 -1.45
N LYS A 7 -0.62 -13.44 -1.58
CA LYS A 7 -0.43 -12.38 -0.58
C LYS A 7 -0.95 -12.85 0.78
N THR A 8 -0.09 -13.52 1.56
CA THR A 8 -0.50 -14.06 2.86
C THR A 8 0.64 -14.06 3.87
N ALA A 9 0.22 -13.79 5.11
CA ALA A 9 0.96 -13.57 6.34
C ALA A 9 2.46 -13.92 6.31
N ALA A 10 3.28 -12.96 5.85
CA ALA A 10 4.71 -12.99 6.07
C ALA A 10 5.00 -13.34 7.54
N VAL A 11 5.65 -14.48 7.76
CA VAL A 11 6.22 -14.84 9.05
C VAL A 11 7.13 -13.67 9.42
N GLY A 12 6.74 -12.88 10.43
CA GLY A 12 7.33 -11.59 10.77
C GLY A 12 8.78 -11.68 11.28
N ILE A 13 9.70 -12.08 10.40
CA ILE A 13 11.16 -12.14 10.57
C ILE A 13 11.83 -11.69 9.26
N ALA A 14 11.24 -10.73 8.54
CA ALA A 14 11.91 -10.09 7.41
C ALA A 14 12.90 -9.04 7.94
N ALA A 15 14.20 -9.24 7.67
CA ALA A 15 15.25 -8.27 8.00
C ALA A 15 16.00 -7.88 6.72
N VAL A 16 15.31 -7.21 5.79
CA VAL A 16 16.00 -6.58 4.67
C VAL A 16 16.88 -5.46 5.24
N MET A 17 18.21 -5.63 5.18
CA MET A 17 19.18 -4.67 5.71
C MET A 17 19.43 -3.52 4.72
N ALA A 18 18.70 -2.41 4.83
CA ALA A 18 18.89 -1.19 4.04
C ALA A 18 19.57 -0.10 4.89
N LEU A 19 20.76 0.37 4.50
CA LEU A 19 21.45 1.43 5.23
C LEU A 19 20.84 2.80 4.94
N GLY A 20 20.18 3.40 5.94
CA GLY A 20 19.66 4.77 5.89
C GLY A 20 20.77 5.85 5.93
N ALA A 21 20.36 7.12 5.81
CA ALA A 21 21.24 8.28 5.86
C ALA A 21 21.81 8.52 7.27
N LEU A 22 22.81 7.72 7.65
CA LEU A 22 23.44 7.82 8.97
C LEU A 22 24.36 9.04 9.07
N THR A 23 24.26 9.75 10.19
CA THR A 23 25.30 10.66 10.69
C THR A 23 26.20 9.85 11.62
N GLY A 24 27.50 9.82 11.31
CA GLY A 24 28.44 8.91 11.96
C GLY A 24 28.67 9.24 13.44
N CYS A 25 28.35 8.30 14.32
CA CYS A 25 28.92 8.28 15.67
C CYS A 25 30.23 7.48 15.62
N ASP A 26 31.33 8.09 16.05
CA ASP A 26 32.64 7.45 16.15
C ASP A 26 32.62 6.37 17.26
N LEU A 27 32.40 5.10 16.90
CA LEU A 27 32.58 3.99 17.84
C LEU A 27 34.08 3.65 17.91
N VAL A 28 34.78 4.17 18.93
CA VAL A 28 36.23 4.03 19.06
C VAL A 28 36.60 2.66 19.67
N SER A 29 36.99 1.71 18.82
CA SER A 29 37.68 0.48 19.21
C SER A 29 39.04 0.37 18.50
N THR A 30 40.08 -0.04 19.23
CA THR A 30 41.45 -0.20 18.71
C THR A 30 41.61 -1.35 17.70
N ASP A 31 40.60 -2.24 17.56
CA ASP A 31 40.49 -3.29 16.54
C ASP A 31 39.00 -3.69 16.35
N LEU A 32 38.26 -2.84 15.62
CA LEU A 32 36.81 -2.99 15.37
C LEU A 32 36.44 -4.36 14.77
N GLN A 33 37.25 -4.87 13.83
CA GLN A 33 36.98 -6.15 13.18
C GLN A 33 37.00 -7.32 14.18
N LYS A 34 38.02 -7.34 15.03
CA LYS A 34 38.13 -8.37 16.07
C LYS A 34 37.03 -8.27 17.12
N ASP A 35 36.62 -7.05 17.45
CA ASP A 35 35.54 -6.83 18.39
C ASP A 35 34.18 -7.28 17.83
N TYR A 36 33.92 -6.98 16.56
CA TYR A 36 32.65 -7.30 15.89
C TYR A 36 32.51 -8.79 15.54
N ALA A 37 33.63 -9.51 15.45
CA ALA A 37 33.65 -10.98 15.29
C ALA A 37 33.32 -11.74 16.60
N GLN A 38 33.08 -11.06 17.72
CA GLN A 38 32.70 -11.74 18.96
C GLN A 38 31.31 -12.36 18.85
N VAL A 39 31.19 -13.65 19.16
CA VAL A 39 29.90 -14.36 19.26
C VAL A 39 29.11 -13.81 20.44
N VAL A 40 27.94 -13.22 20.20
CA VAL A 40 27.05 -12.63 21.22
C VAL A 40 25.95 -13.59 21.66
N ALA A 41 25.58 -14.54 20.80
CA ALA A 41 24.70 -15.65 21.14
C ALA A 41 25.05 -16.90 20.32
N GLU A 42 24.85 -18.07 20.91
CA GLU A 42 24.93 -19.38 20.25
C GLU A 42 23.55 -20.03 20.33
N VAL A 43 23.04 -20.51 19.18
CA VAL A 43 21.76 -21.21 19.06
C VAL A 43 22.03 -22.62 18.55
N ASP A 44 21.53 -23.64 19.23
CA ASP A 44 21.67 -25.04 18.84
C ASP A 44 20.44 -25.83 19.31
N ILE A 45 19.46 -25.99 18.41
CA ILE A 45 18.20 -26.69 18.70
C ILE A 45 18.38 -28.20 18.89
N THR A 46 19.52 -28.76 18.46
CA THR A 46 19.82 -30.20 18.55
C THR A 46 20.01 -30.66 19.99
N LYS A 47 20.24 -29.72 20.92
CA LYS A 47 20.33 -29.98 22.37
C LYS A 47 18.96 -30.27 23.01
N SER A 48 17.86 -30.05 22.30
CA SER A 48 16.51 -30.31 22.80
C SER A 48 16.12 -31.80 22.78
N GLU A 49 15.06 -32.15 23.52
CA GLU A 49 14.53 -33.54 23.55
C GLU A 49 14.03 -34.02 22.17
N ALA A 50 13.67 -33.11 21.27
CA ALA A 50 13.20 -33.46 19.93
C ALA A 50 14.30 -34.11 19.06
N PHE A 51 15.56 -33.87 19.38
CA PHE A 51 16.73 -34.42 18.68
C PHE A 51 17.44 -35.54 19.47
N ALA A 52 17.02 -35.81 20.71
CA ALA A 52 17.51 -36.92 21.50
C ALA A 52 17.06 -38.27 20.91
N GLU A 53 17.68 -39.39 21.34
CA GLU A 53 17.31 -40.73 20.88
C GLU A 53 15.80 -41.01 21.08
N GLY A 54 15.09 -41.29 19.98
CA GLY A 54 13.64 -41.50 19.97
C GLY A 54 12.80 -40.23 19.82
N GLY A 55 13.42 -39.06 19.76
CA GLY A 55 12.81 -37.78 19.41
C GLY A 55 12.43 -37.70 17.93
N GLU A 56 11.56 -36.74 17.62
CA GLU A 56 10.97 -36.55 16.28
C GLU A 56 12.01 -36.28 15.19
N TYR A 57 13.09 -35.56 15.53
CA TYR A 57 14.14 -35.14 14.61
C TYR A 57 15.49 -35.83 14.88
N ALA A 58 15.51 -36.89 15.69
CA ALA A 58 16.73 -37.59 16.09
C ALA A 58 17.62 -38.05 14.93
N ALA A 59 17.01 -38.40 13.78
CA ALA A 59 17.72 -38.85 12.59
C ALA A 59 18.48 -37.72 11.85
N TYR A 60 18.20 -36.46 12.18
CA TYR A 60 18.69 -35.29 11.45
C TYR A 60 19.64 -34.42 12.28
N ALA A 61 19.90 -34.78 13.54
CA ALA A 61 20.71 -33.99 14.47
C ALA A 61 22.12 -33.67 13.92
N ASP A 62 22.77 -34.66 13.28
CA ASP A 62 24.13 -34.49 12.73
C ASP A 62 24.19 -33.51 11.55
N ALA A 63 23.04 -33.19 10.91
CA ALA A 63 22.95 -32.29 9.77
C ALA A 63 22.68 -30.82 10.17
N ILE A 64 22.43 -30.56 11.46
CA ILE A 64 22.09 -29.24 11.97
C ILE A 64 23.25 -28.75 12.83
N GLU A 65 23.88 -27.69 12.36
CA GLU A 65 25.03 -27.09 13.04
C GLU A 65 24.58 -25.96 13.98
N PRO A 66 25.31 -25.74 15.09
CA PRO A 66 25.12 -24.56 15.91
C PRO A 66 25.27 -23.27 15.09
N PHE A 67 24.41 -22.29 15.37
CA PHE A 67 24.43 -20.98 14.75
C PHE A 67 25.02 -19.96 15.72
N GLU A 68 26.07 -19.27 15.30
CA GLU A 68 26.71 -18.21 16.07
C GLU A 68 26.23 -16.85 15.55
N ILE A 69 25.57 -16.09 16.42
CA ILE A 69 25.24 -14.68 16.16
C ILE A 69 26.44 -13.86 16.64
N VAL A 70 27.03 -13.05 15.77
CA VAL A 70 28.17 -12.20 16.12
C VAL A 70 27.74 -10.76 16.35
N LYS A 71 28.55 -10.00 17.08
CA LYS A 71 28.28 -8.60 17.38
C LYS A 71 28.07 -7.75 16.13
N ARG A 72 28.74 -8.09 15.02
CA ARG A 72 28.55 -7.46 13.71
C ARG A 72 27.10 -7.53 13.23
N ASP A 73 26.39 -8.64 13.47
CA ASP A 73 25.01 -8.83 13.03
C ASP A 73 24.07 -7.85 13.74
N LEU A 74 24.29 -7.62 15.04
CA LEU A 74 23.57 -6.61 15.82
C LEU A 74 23.77 -5.20 15.26
N VAL A 75 25.03 -4.84 14.94
CA VAL A 75 25.36 -3.52 14.41
C VAL A 75 24.75 -3.32 13.02
N SER A 76 24.88 -4.32 12.14
CA SER A 76 24.32 -4.27 10.78
C SER A 76 22.80 -4.08 10.81
N ASN A 77 22.09 -4.84 11.65
CA ASN A 77 20.64 -4.72 11.79
C ASN A 77 20.23 -3.39 12.43
N PHE A 78 20.99 -2.89 13.41
CA PHE A 78 20.70 -1.58 14.02
C PHE A 78 20.85 -0.45 12.99
N MET A 79 21.85 -0.52 12.13
CA MET A 79 22.04 0.47 11.07
C MET A 79 20.94 0.42 10.02
N SER A 80 20.31 -0.73 9.82
CA SER A 80 19.19 -0.88 8.89
C SER A 80 17.89 -0.32 9.47
N ILE A 81 17.46 -0.84 10.62
CA ILE A 81 16.12 -0.61 11.17
C ILE A 81 16.14 -0.02 12.57
N GLY A 82 17.28 -0.01 13.25
CA GLY A 82 17.39 0.40 14.66
C GLY A 82 17.07 1.88 14.90
N TYR A 83 17.55 2.77 14.02
CA TYR A 83 17.26 4.21 14.13
C TYR A 83 15.77 4.51 14.00
N LEU A 84 15.03 3.78 13.16
CA LEU A 84 13.58 3.92 13.05
C LEU A 84 12.89 3.66 14.39
N TYR A 85 13.29 2.61 15.12
CA TYR A 85 12.76 2.31 16.45
C TYR A 85 13.05 3.41 17.48
N VAL A 86 14.25 3.98 17.44
CA VAL A 86 14.64 5.05 18.37
C VAL A 86 13.89 6.35 18.04
N GLU A 87 13.89 6.77 16.79
CA GLU A 87 13.38 8.08 16.38
C GLU A 87 11.86 8.11 16.23
N SER A 88 11.26 7.07 15.66
CA SER A 88 9.82 7.04 15.35
C SER A 88 8.99 6.38 16.44
N TYR A 89 9.56 5.41 17.17
CA TYR A 89 8.85 4.66 18.21
C TYR A 89 9.31 4.99 19.64
N GLY A 90 10.35 5.82 19.79
CA GLY A 90 10.84 6.29 21.09
C GLY A 90 11.56 5.25 21.93
N TYR A 91 12.09 4.19 21.31
CA TYR A 91 12.81 3.12 22.01
C TYR A 91 14.19 3.63 22.44
N SER A 92 14.72 3.12 23.55
CA SER A 92 16.13 3.37 23.87
C SER A 92 17.05 2.53 22.98
N TYR A 93 18.29 2.97 22.78
CA TYR A 93 19.31 2.16 22.08
C TYR A 93 19.45 0.77 22.70
N ALA A 94 19.39 0.68 24.03
CA ALA A 94 19.43 -0.56 24.78
C ALA A 94 18.27 -1.50 24.40
N ASP A 95 17.04 -0.99 24.42
CA ASP A 95 15.84 -1.76 24.07
C ASP A 95 15.88 -2.21 22.60
N THR A 96 16.36 -1.34 21.71
CA THR A 96 16.50 -1.64 20.28
C THR A 96 17.53 -2.74 20.03
N TYR A 97 18.71 -2.69 20.65
CA TYR A 97 19.71 -3.76 20.50
C TYR A 97 19.23 -5.10 21.08
N GLU A 98 18.47 -5.06 22.17
CA GLU A 98 17.88 -6.25 22.77
C GLU A 98 16.78 -6.85 21.87
N LEU A 99 15.94 -6.01 21.26
CA LEU A 99 14.96 -6.42 20.26
C LEU A 99 15.62 -7.08 19.05
N ILE A 100 16.67 -6.45 18.50
CA ILE A 100 17.43 -7.00 17.37
C ILE A 100 18.06 -8.33 17.73
N LYS A 101 18.69 -8.45 18.90
CA LYS A 101 19.29 -9.70 19.37
C LYS A 101 18.24 -10.82 19.45
N ASN A 102 17.08 -10.54 20.05
CA ASN A 102 16.00 -11.53 20.16
C ASN A 102 15.47 -11.93 18.77
N SER A 103 15.36 -10.97 17.84
CA SER A 103 14.99 -11.24 16.44
C SER A 103 15.99 -12.18 15.76
N LEU A 104 17.30 -11.93 15.92
CA LEU A 104 18.36 -12.79 15.36
C LEU A 104 18.38 -14.19 15.98
N VAL A 105 18.16 -14.31 17.30
CA VAL A 105 18.02 -15.61 17.98
C VAL A 105 16.83 -16.38 17.42
N ASN A 106 15.67 -15.72 17.30
CA ASN A 106 14.48 -16.33 16.73
C ASN A 106 14.74 -16.79 15.30
N ARG A 107 15.33 -15.94 14.45
CA ARG A 107 15.72 -16.29 13.08
C ARG A 107 16.60 -17.53 13.02
N ALA A 108 17.63 -17.61 13.87
CA ALA A 108 18.52 -18.77 13.92
C ALA A 108 17.77 -20.06 14.33
N ILE A 109 16.84 -19.97 15.28
CA ILE A 109 15.96 -21.08 15.65
C ILE A 109 15.10 -21.52 14.44
N TYR A 110 14.50 -20.57 13.72
CA TYR A 110 13.68 -20.87 12.54
C TYR A 110 14.46 -21.57 11.44
N LEU A 111 15.65 -21.09 11.12
CA LEU A 111 16.48 -21.69 10.08
C LEU A 111 16.89 -23.13 10.43
N GLN A 112 17.29 -23.39 11.68
CA GLN A 112 17.59 -24.75 12.12
C GLN A 112 16.34 -25.64 12.11
N TYR A 113 15.19 -25.11 12.54
CA TYR A 113 13.93 -25.84 12.51
C TYR A 113 13.49 -26.15 11.07
N ALA A 114 13.59 -25.20 10.14
CA ALA A 114 13.25 -25.35 8.74
C ALA A 114 14.04 -26.50 8.11
N LYS A 115 15.35 -26.57 8.34
CA LYS A 115 16.19 -27.70 7.90
C LYS A 115 15.66 -29.04 8.41
N ALA A 116 15.38 -29.15 9.70
CA ALA A 116 14.84 -30.37 10.31
C ALA A 116 13.46 -30.75 9.73
N TYR A 117 12.60 -29.75 9.53
CA TYR A 117 11.26 -29.91 8.97
C TYR A 117 11.31 -30.44 7.53
N PHE A 118 12.13 -29.84 6.67
CA PHE A 118 12.29 -30.25 5.27
C PHE A 118 12.97 -31.62 5.10
N PHE A 119 13.92 -31.98 5.97
CA PHE A 119 14.43 -33.37 5.97
C PHE A 119 13.36 -34.38 6.41
N LYS A 120 12.49 -33.98 7.35
CA LYS A 120 11.39 -34.82 7.81
C LYS A 120 10.28 -34.98 6.77
N SER A 121 10.00 -33.96 5.96
CA SER A 121 9.01 -34.04 4.88
C SER A 121 9.39 -35.12 3.84
N GLY A 122 10.69 -35.40 3.71
CA GLY A 122 11.24 -36.40 2.80
C GLY A 122 11.53 -35.89 1.40
N GLU A 123 11.28 -34.59 1.15
CA GLU A 123 11.62 -33.91 -0.11
C GLU A 123 13.13 -33.66 -0.22
N TYR A 124 13.78 -33.44 0.93
CA TYR A 124 15.20 -33.15 1.04
C TYR A 124 15.91 -34.23 1.85
N THR A 125 17.22 -34.44 1.59
CA THR A 125 18.00 -35.47 2.27
C THR A 125 19.29 -34.90 2.84
N VAL A 126 19.74 -35.45 3.97
CA VAL A 126 21.01 -35.08 4.61
C VAL A 126 22.19 -35.28 3.66
N GLU A 127 22.25 -36.41 2.95
CA GLU A 127 23.31 -36.70 1.97
C GLU A 127 23.35 -35.68 0.82
N GLY A 128 22.17 -35.26 0.33
CA GLY A 128 22.07 -34.24 -0.71
C GLY A 128 22.54 -32.87 -0.22
N TYR A 129 22.13 -32.47 0.99
CA TYR A 129 22.59 -31.25 1.64
C TYR A 129 24.11 -31.23 1.82
N GLU A 130 24.68 -32.28 2.39
CA GLU A 130 26.14 -32.41 2.57
C GLU A 130 26.88 -32.36 1.23
N THR A 131 26.31 -32.96 0.18
CA THR A 131 26.89 -32.92 -1.17
C THR A 131 26.91 -31.49 -1.72
N ALA A 132 25.80 -30.75 -1.58
CA ALA A 132 25.70 -29.37 -2.04
C ALA A 132 26.70 -28.45 -1.30
N VAL A 133 26.75 -28.53 0.03
CA VAL A 133 27.66 -27.72 0.86
C VAL A 133 29.12 -28.06 0.58
N ASN A 134 29.48 -29.34 0.45
CA ASN A 134 30.87 -29.73 0.18
C ASN A 134 31.34 -29.40 -1.24
N ALA A 135 30.42 -29.22 -2.18
CA ALA A 135 30.75 -28.81 -3.55
C ALA A 135 30.99 -27.30 -3.69
N ALA A 136 30.49 -26.49 -2.75
CA ALA A 136 30.64 -25.04 -2.75
C ALA A 136 32.05 -24.58 -2.33
N GLU A 137 32.44 -23.39 -2.78
CA GLU A 137 33.66 -22.73 -2.32
C GLU A 137 33.53 -22.36 -0.83
N GLU A 138 34.65 -22.27 -0.10
CA GLU A 138 34.64 -22.09 1.37
C GLU A 138 33.81 -20.89 1.84
N GLY A 139 33.80 -19.80 1.08
CA GLY A 139 33.03 -18.60 1.39
C GLY A 139 31.57 -18.64 0.95
N GLU A 140 31.10 -19.70 0.27
CA GLU A 140 29.76 -19.84 -0.30
C GLU A 140 28.96 -20.99 0.32
N LYS A 141 29.55 -21.71 1.29
CA LYS A 141 28.99 -22.93 1.87
C LYS A 141 27.68 -22.71 2.60
N ASP A 142 27.56 -21.60 3.33
CA ASP A 142 26.35 -21.25 4.06
C ASP A 142 25.19 -20.95 3.11
N ILE A 143 25.44 -20.18 2.06
CA ILE A 143 24.46 -19.91 0.99
C ILE A 143 24.11 -21.20 0.24
N ALA A 144 25.07 -22.04 -0.12
CA ALA A 144 24.79 -23.33 -0.75
C ALA A 144 23.92 -24.26 0.13
N GLY A 145 24.12 -24.21 1.44
CA GLY A 145 23.28 -24.93 2.40
C GLY A 145 21.84 -24.43 2.45
N LEU A 146 21.62 -23.11 2.32
CA LEU A 146 20.28 -22.52 2.23
C LEU A 146 19.64 -22.81 0.88
N ALA A 147 20.38 -22.58 -0.22
CA ALA A 147 19.96 -22.81 -1.59
C ALA A 147 19.52 -24.26 -1.85
N TYR A 148 20.07 -25.24 -1.12
CA TYR A 148 19.65 -26.64 -1.24
C TYR A 148 18.15 -26.84 -0.96
N PHE A 149 17.55 -26.00 -0.11
CA PHE A 149 16.12 -26.05 0.20
C PHE A 149 15.26 -25.20 -0.74
N LEU A 150 15.87 -24.45 -1.65
CA LEU A 150 15.19 -23.52 -2.55
C LEU A 150 15.20 -24.03 -3.99
N ASP A 151 14.13 -23.75 -4.74
CA ASP A 151 14.10 -23.96 -6.19
C ASP A 151 14.80 -22.84 -6.97
N GLU A 152 14.83 -22.95 -8.30
CA GLU A 152 15.55 -21.99 -9.16
C GLU A 152 14.93 -20.58 -9.11
N GLU A 153 13.62 -20.47 -8.91
CA GLU A 153 12.89 -19.20 -8.90
C GLU A 153 13.06 -18.49 -7.55
N GLU A 154 12.94 -19.21 -6.44
CA GLU A 154 13.24 -18.72 -5.09
C GLU A 154 14.68 -18.23 -4.96
N GLN A 155 15.65 -18.96 -5.54
CA GLN A 155 17.05 -18.53 -5.56
C GLN A 155 17.25 -17.27 -6.41
N ALA A 156 16.57 -17.18 -7.56
CA ALA A 156 16.65 -16.01 -8.43
C ALA A 156 16.03 -14.77 -7.75
N MET A 157 14.95 -14.94 -6.99
CA MET A 157 14.33 -13.88 -6.19
C MET A 157 15.30 -13.39 -5.11
N ALA A 158 15.85 -14.30 -4.30
CA ALA A 158 16.80 -13.92 -3.24
C ALA A 158 18.03 -13.15 -3.77
N GLU A 159 18.53 -13.51 -4.96
CA GLU A 159 19.61 -12.79 -5.64
C GLU A 159 19.18 -11.42 -6.21
N TYR A 160 17.94 -11.31 -6.67
CA TYR A 160 17.35 -10.06 -7.15
C TYR A 160 17.15 -9.08 -5.99
N GLU A 161 16.50 -9.51 -4.91
CA GLU A 161 16.27 -8.72 -3.70
C GLU A 161 17.55 -8.19 -3.07
N ALA A 162 18.62 -9.00 -3.04
CA ALA A 162 19.92 -8.56 -2.52
C ALA A 162 20.46 -7.35 -3.31
N LYS A 163 20.25 -7.31 -4.63
CA LYS A 163 20.67 -6.18 -5.47
C LYS A 163 19.72 -4.99 -5.34
N VAL A 164 18.41 -5.24 -5.22
CA VAL A 164 17.41 -4.19 -4.98
C VAL A 164 17.73 -3.46 -3.69
N ALA A 165 17.95 -4.18 -2.59
CA ALA A 165 18.32 -3.61 -1.29
C ALA A 165 19.55 -2.69 -1.36
N PHE A 166 20.56 -3.06 -2.15
CA PHE A 166 21.73 -2.21 -2.40
C PHE A 166 21.38 -0.95 -3.18
N ASN A 167 20.59 -1.05 -4.25
CA ASN A 167 20.19 0.13 -5.00
C ASN A 167 19.34 1.07 -4.14
N SER A 168 18.37 0.56 -3.38
CA SER A 168 17.53 1.35 -2.48
C SER A 168 18.33 2.09 -1.40
N ALA A 169 19.37 1.45 -0.85
CA ALA A 169 20.27 2.10 0.10
C ALA A 169 21.06 3.26 -0.56
N ILE A 170 21.52 3.08 -1.80
CA ILE A 170 22.21 4.14 -2.54
C ILE A 170 21.21 5.23 -2.97
N ASP A 171 19.99 4.88 -3.39
CA ASP A 171 18.91 5.80 -3.77
C ASP A 171 18.56 6.74 -2.61
N SER A 172 18.43 6.19 -1.41
CA SER A 172 18.17 6.97 -0.19
C SER A 172 19.28 7.98 0.10
N LEU A 173 20.55 7.57 -0.05
CA LEU A 173 21.69 8.45 0.14
C LEU A 173 21.83 9.49 -0.99
N GLU A 174 21.44 9.15 -2.21
CA GLU A 174 21.44 10.03 -3.36
C GLU A 174 20.36 11.09 -3.27
N THR A 175 19.14 10.71 -2.88
CA THR A 175 18.02 11.62 -2.63
C THR A 175 18.43 12.69 -1.63
N ALA A 176 19.01 12.30 -0.49
CA ALA A 176 19.53 13.25 0.49
C ALA A 176 20.65 14.18 -0.03
N ILE A 177 21.42 13.75 -1.04
CA ILE A 177 22.42 14.61 -1.71
C ILE A 177 21.74 15.59 -2.66
N ILE A 178 20.74 15.14 -3.42
CA ILE A 178 19.99 15.96 -4.38
C ILE A 178 19.18 17.03 -3.62
N ASP A 179 18.44 16.64 -2.60
CA ASP A 179 17.62 17.54 -1.78
C ASP A 179 18.48 18.61 -1.08
N PHE A 180 19.70 18.26 -0.64
CA PHE A 180 20.62 19.23 -0.05
C PHE A 180 21.15 20.24 -1.09
N GLU A 181 21.29 19.82 -2.35
CA GLU A 181 21.80 20.66 -3.44
C GLU A 181 20.72 21.57 -4.04
N ASP A 182 19.45 21.29 -3.76
CA ASP A 182 18.30 22.06 -4.23
C ASP A 182 17.44 22.61 -3.08
N GLU A 183 17.52 23.91 -2.85
CA GLU A 183 16.50 24.62 -2.07
C GLU A 183 15.18 24.64 -2.85
N HIS A 184 14.27 23.68 -2.65
CA HIS A 184 12.89 23.75 -3.15
C HIS A 184 11.86 23.52 -2.04
N ASP A 185 10.89 24.44 -1.99
CA ASP A 185 9.60 24.20 -1.35
C ASP A 185 8.81 23.24 -2.25
N HIS A 186 8.67 21.98 -1.84
CA HIS A 186 7.72 21.08 -2.50
C HIS A 186 6.30 21.52 -2.16
N GLU A 187 5.44 21.66 -3.17
CA GLU A 187 3.99 21.81 -2.94
C GLU A 187 3.44 20.52 -2.31
N ASP A 188 2.44 20.63 -1.43
CA ASP A 188 1.79 19.46 -0.81
C ASP A 188 1.27 18.51 -1.89
N ALA A 189 1.77 17.27 -1.91
CA ALA A 189 1.43 16.30 -2.94
C ALA A 189 -0.05 15.88 -2.85
N ARG A 190 -0.76 15.99 -3.97
CA ARG A 190 -2.11 15.43 -4.14
C ARG A 190 -2.09 13.92 -3.93
N THR A 191 -3.00 13.41 -3.09
CA THR A 191 -3.24 11.99 -2.87
C THR A 191 -3.37 11.23 -4.19
N THR A 192 -2.58 10.16 -4.34
CA THR A 192 -2.65 9.21 -5.45
C THR A 192 -3.58 8.05 -5.11
N PRO A 193 -4.04 7.28 -6.12
CA PRO A 193 -4.65 5.98 -5.87
C PRO A 193 -3.72 5.07 -5.05
N THR A 194 -4.30 4.26 -4.17
CA THR A 194 -3.56 3.21 -3.46
C THR A 194 -3.00 2.20 -4.46
N GLY A 195 -1.72 1.81 -4.30
CA GLY A 195 -1.07 0.82 -5.17
C GLY A 195 -0.29 1.41 -6.36
N VAL A 196 -0.21 2.73 -6.48
CA VAL A 196 0.63 3.38 -7.51
C VAL A 196 2.09 2.95 -7.36
N ASP A 197 2.68 2.51 -8.48
CA ASP A 197 4.05 1.99 -8.59
C ASP A 197 4.39 0.83 -7.64
N THR A 198 3.38 0.13 -7.08
CA THR A 198 3.60 -1.12 -6.37
C THR A 198 4.12 -2.16 -7.36
N VAL A 199 5.36 -2.61 -7.14
CA VAL A 199 5.98 -3.70 -7.89
C VAL A 199 5.32 -5.01 -7.49
N ASP A 200 5.06 -5.87 -8.48
CA ASP A 200 4.57 -7.22 -8.26
C ASP A 200 5.59 -8.02 -7.43
N GLU A 201 5.14 -8.68 -6.36
CA GLU A 201 6.01 -9.41 -5.43
C GLU A 201 6.75 -10.57 -6.10
N ASP A 202 6.20 -11.11 -7.19
CA ASP A 202 6.81 -12.19 -7.98
C ASP A 202 7.73 -11.68 -9.09
N PHE A 203 7.85 -10.36 -9.26
CA PHE A 203 8.66 -9.79 -10.32
C PHE A 203 10.16 -10.01 -10.08
N ILE A 204 10.78 -10.75 -10.99
CA ILE A 204 12.24 -10.93 -11.04
C ILE A 204 12.74 -10.35 -12.36
N ASP A 205 13.77 -9.51 -12.27
CA ASP A 205 14.55 -9.12 -13.43
C ASP A 205 15.96 -9.75 -13.41
N PRO A 206 16.20 -10.80 -14.21
CA PRO A 206 17.51 -11.44 -14.30
C PRO A 206 18.64 -10.50 -14.78
N ALA A 207 18.29 -9.41 -15.47
CA ALA A 207 19.25 -8.41 -15.94
C ALA A 207 19.56 -7.32 -14.90
N TYR A 208 18.87 -7.30 -13.76
CA TYR A 208 19.03 -6.30 -12.72
C TYR A 208 20.45 -6.30 -12.13
N LYS A 209 21.00 -5.10 -11.96
CA LYS A 209 22.35 -4.88 -11.39
C LYS A 209 22.36 -3.66 -10.48
N VAL A 210 23.34 -3.63 -9.58
CA VAL A 210 23.60 -2.46 -8.73
C VAL A 210 24.17 -1.32 -9.59
N TYR A 211 23.49 -0.18 -9.60
CA TYR A 211 23.95 1.04 -10.26
C TYR A 211 24.80 1.85 -9.29
N THR A 212 26.08 2.05 -9.61
CA THR A 212 27.04 2.78 -8.74
C THR A 212 27.42 4.15 -9.29
N GLY A 213 26.91 4.53 -10.46
CA GLY A 213 27.32 5.71 -11.22
C GLY A 213 28.59 5.50 -12.06
N SER A 214 29.33 4.41 -11.83
CA SER A 214 30.51 4.04 -12.65
C SER A 214 30.16 3.14 -13.83
N ASN A 215 29.10 2.32 -13.68
CA ASN A 215 28.44 1.57 -14.75
C ASN A 215 27.31 2.39 -15.39
N SER A 216 26.76 1.93 -16.51
CA SER A 216 25.60 2.58 -17.14
C SER A 216 24.30 2.13 -16.48
N ALA A 217 23.39 3.06 -16.16
CA ALA A 217 22.05 2.73 -15.66
C ALA A 217 21.27 1.89 -16.68
N SER A 218 21.43 2.17 -17.98
CA SER A 218 20.83 1.39 -19.07
C SER A 218 21.20 -0.10 -19.09
N ASP A 219 22.29 -0.47 -18.41
CA ASP A 219 22.79 -1.85 -18.37
C ASP A 219 22.36 -2.59 -17.10
N CYS A 220 21.51 -1.96 -16.27
CA CYS A 220 21.06 -2.44 -14.96
C CYS A 220 19.61 -2.97 -14.97
N GLY A 221 19.13 -3.39 -16.14
CA GLY A 221 17.80 -4.00 -16.27
C GLY A 221 16.67 -2.99 -16.04
N SER A 222 15.76 -3.34 -15.15
CA SER A 222 14.56 -2.61 -14.72
C SER A 222 14.83 -1.56 -13.64
N TYR A 223 16.09 -1.37 -13.21
CA TYR A 223 16.44 -0.29 -12.29
C TYR A 223 16.15 1.08 -12.90
N GLU A 224 15.32 1.86 -12.20
CA GLU A 224 15.03 3.25 -12.51
C GLU A 224 15.83 4.16 -11.59
N THR A 225 16.50 5.16 -12.16
CA THR A 225 17.30 6.11 -11.37
C THR A 225 16.39 7.05 -10.59
N VAL A 226 16.81 7.45 -9.38
CA VAL A 226 16.19 8.56 -8.64
C VAL A 226 16.01 9.78 -9.54
N GLU A 227 14.91 10.51 -9.37
CA GLU A 227 14.66 11.74 -10.13
C GLU A 227 15.89 12.65 -10.07
N ARG A 228 16.32 13.18 -11.23
CA ARG A 228 17.49 14.07 -11.34
C ARG A 228 18.83 13.42 -10.97
N SER A 229 18.87 12.10 -10.82
CA SER A 229 20.13 11.37 -10.68
C SER A 229 21.07 11.65 -11.84
N THR A 230 22.34 11.78 -11.50
CA THR A 230 23.44 11.85 -12.45
C THR A 230 24.48 10.80 -12.07
N PRO A 231 25.36 10.39 -13.01
CA PRO A 231 26.50 9.54 -12.66
C PRO A 231 27.35 10.12 -11.50
N SER A 232 27.37 11.45 -11.35
CA SER A 232 28.13 12.11 -10.28
C SER A 232 27.44 12.04 -8.91
N THR A 233 26.14 12.34 -8.82
CA THR A 233 25.36 12.21 -7.58
C THR A 233 25.35 10.75 -7.13
N ARG A 234 25.13 9.81 -8.05
CA ARG A 234 25.18 8.37 -7.78
C ARG A 234 26.53 7.91 -7.25
N THR A 235 27.61 8.31 -7.91
CA THR A 235 28.97 7.96 -7.46
C THR A 235 29.26 8.50 -6.06
N ARG A 236 28.74 9.69 -5.71
CA ARG A 236 28.89 10.25 -4.37
C ARG A 236 28.07 9.49 -3.34
N ALA A 237 26.83 9.13 -3.65
CA ALA A 237 25.98 8.30 -2.80
C ALA A 237 26.63 6.94 -2.53
N TYR A 238 27.14 6.26 -3.56
CA TYR A 238 27.85 4.99 -3.41
C TYR A 238 29.13 5.13 -2.57
N LYS A 239 29.91 6.19 -2.75
CA LYS A 239 31.09 6.45 -1.89
C LYS A 239 30.69 6.71 -0.43
N ARG A 240 29.55 7.36 -0.20
CA ARG A 240 29.01 7.57 1.15
C ARG A 240 28.59 6.23 1.77
N LEU A 241 27.93 5.35 1.02
CA LEU A 241 27.63 3.99 1.45
C LEU A 241 28.89 3.23 1.86
N LEU A 242 29.93 3.21 1.01
CA LEU A 242 31.20 2.56 1.32
C LEU A 242 31.89 3.14 2.57
N SER A 243 31.83 4.46 2.74
CA SER A 243 32.36 5.13 3.94
C SER A 243 31.63 4.67 5.19
N ASN A 244 30.30 4.60 5.14
CA ASN A 244 29.48 4.10 6.23
C ASN A 244 29.86 2.64 6.54
N LEU A 245 29.81 1.75 5.54
CA LEU A 245 30.19 0.34 5.71
C LEU A 245 31.57 0.17 6.35
N ASN A 246 32.57 0.94 5.90
CA ASN A 246 33.92 0.88 6.47
C ASN A 246 33.97 1.40 7.91
N SER A 247 33.23 2.47 8.25
CA SER A 247 33.20 3.02 9.61
C SER A 247 32.65 2.03 10.64
N TYR A 248 31.74 1.15 10.21
CA TYR A 248 31.17 0.09 11.04
C TYR A 248 31.82 -1.28 10.80
N GLY A 249 32.97 -1.36 10.13
CA GLY A 249 33.67 -2.63 9.91
C GLY A 249 32.85 -3.69 9.14
N LEU A 250 31.86 -3.27 8.36
CA LEU A 250 31.04 -4.15 7.51
C LEU A 250 31.74 -4.51 6.19
N ILE A 251 32.80 -3.77 5.85
CA ILE A 251 33.77 -4.12 4.79
C ILE A 251 35.19 -4.04 5.34
N GLU A 252 36.08 -4.85 4.79
CA GLU A 252 37.49 -4.93 5.16
C GLU A 252 38.37 -3.97 4.35
N LYS A 253 39.51 -3.61 4.94
CA LYS A 253 40.51 -2.78 4.27
C LYS A 253 41.16 -3.57 3.13
N GLY A 254 40.93 -3.11 1.90
CA GLY A 254 41.53 -3.68 0.69
C GLY A 254 40.57 -4.49 -0.17
N GLU A 255 39.29 -4.59 0.22
CA GLU A 255 38.24 -5.12 -0.65
C GLU A 255 38.13 -4.34 -1.96
N ASN A 256 37.67 -5.01 -3.01
CA ASN A 256 37.49 -4.41 -4.33
C ASN A 256 36.19 -3.59 -4.38
N THR A 257 36.26 -2.33 -3.96
CA THR A 257 35.10 -1.42 -3.94
C THR A 257 34.55 -1.05 -5.32
N SER A 258 35.18 -1.50 -6.41
CA SER A 258 34.65 -1.31 -7.77
C SER A 258 33.71 -2.44 -8.19
N ASP A 259 33.71 -3.55 -7.45
CA ASP A 259 32.88 -4.72 -7.71
C ASP A 259 32.02 -5.03 -6.47
N VAL A 260 30.77 -4.56 -6.52
CA VAL A 260 29.83 -4.65 -5.38
C VAL A 260 29.63 -6.09 -4.93
N THR A 261 29.59 -7.06 -5.86
CA THR A 261 29.34 -8.46 -5.53
C THR A 261 30.51 -9.13 -4.82
N SER A 262 31.69 -8.50 -4.82
CA SER A 262 32.88 -8.97 -4.11
C SER A 262 33.01 -8.44 -2.69
N LEU A 263 32.10 -7.55 -2.26
CA LEU A 263 32.13 -6.96 -0.92
C LEU A 263 31.65 -7.96 0.14
N SER A 264 32.28 -7.96 1.31
CA SER A 264 31.85 -8.80 2.44
C SER A 264 30.41 -8.48 2.89
N TYR A 265 30.04 -7.21 2.83
CA TYR A 265 28.67 -6.77 3.12
C TYR A 265 27.66 -7.31 2.08
N PHE A 266 28.05 -7.41 0.79
CA PHE A 266 27.17 -7.98 -0.23
C PHE A 266 26.93 -9.47 0.02
N HIS A 267 27.98 -10.22 0.38
CA HIS A 267 27.83 -11.62 0.80
C HIS A 267 26.85 -11.76 1.99
N THR A 268 26.99 -10.88 2.99
CA THR A 268 26.12 -10.86 4.17
C THR A 268 24.66 -10.57 3.78
N GLN A 269 24.43 -9.59 2.90
CA GLN A 269 23.09 -9.27 2.41
C GLN A 269 22.48 -10.45 1.64
N ARG A 270 23.25 -11.07 0.74
CA ARG A 270 22.79 -12.22 -0.05
C ARG A 270 22.47 -13.41 0.85
N LYS A 271 23.31 -13.70 1.86
CA LYS A 271 22.97 -14.71 2.85
C LYS A 271 21.64 -14.40 3.55
N SER A 272 21.42 -13.15 3.94
CA SER A 272 20.16 -12.72 4.57
C SER A 272 18.96 -12.99 3.68
N THR A 273 18.99 -12.64 2.40
CA THR A 273 17.85 -12.88 1.49
C THR A 273 17.61 -14.37 1.24
N TYR A 274 18.66 -15.20 1.20
CA TYR A 274 18.49 -16.66 1.15
C TYR A 274 17.91 -17.25 2.44
N GLU A 275 18.29 -16.70 3.59
CA GLU A 275 17.69 -17.07 4.87
C GLU A 275 16.21 -16.66 4.93
N ASP A 276 15.86 -15.47 4.40
CA ASP A 276 14.48 -15.00 4.27
C ASP A 276 13.66 -15.95 3.39
N ALA A 277 14.18 -16.31 2.21
CA ALA A 277 13.52 -17.24 1.30
C ALA A 277 13.28 -18.64 1.92
N VAL A 278 14.23 -19.16 2.72
CA VAL A 278 14.03 -20.44 3.43
C VAL A 278 12.95 -20.33 4.52
N ILE A 279 12.86 -19.19 5.20
CA ILE A 279 11.82 -18.92 6.20
C ILE A 279 10.45 -18.74 5.54
N GLU A 280 10.40 -18.03 4.41
CA GLU A 280 9.21 -17.87 3.57
C GLU A 280 8.69 -19.23 3.11
N LYS A 281 9.55 -20.09 2.55
CA LYS A 281 9.21 -21.46 2.15
C LYS A 281 8.66 -22.30 3.30
N LEU A 282 9.20 -22.13 4.51
CA LEU A 282 8.65 -22.79 5.71
C LEU A 282 7.25 -22.24 6.05
N GLY A 283 7.06 -20.93 5.92
CA GLY A 283 5.76 -20.26 6.03
C GLY A 283 4.75 -20.84 5.05
N GLU A 284 5.08 -20.92 3.76
CA GLU A 284 4.25 -21.53 2.72
C GLU A 284 3.89 -22.98 3.04
N ALA A 285 4.82 -23.76 3.60
CA ALA A 285 4.54 -25.12 4.02
C ALA A 285 3.50 -25.17 5.15
N PHE A 286 3.56 -24.25 6.12
CA PHE A 286 2.53 -24.13 7.17
C PHE A 286 1.20 -23.62 6.61
N GLU A 287 1.23 -22.74 5.63
CA GLU A 287 0.04 -22.27 4.95
C GLU A 287 -0.66 -23.41 4.21
N ALA A 288 0.09 -24.23 3.47
CA ALA A 288 -0.45 -25.42 2.79
C ALA A 288 -1.08 -26.42 3.79
N GLU A 289 -0.48 -26.60 4.97
CA GLU A 289 -1.08 -27.40 6.06
C GLU A 289 -2.41 -26.81 6.56
N ALA A 290 -2.46 -25.49 6.74
CA ALA A 290 -3.65 -24.78 7.23
C ALA A 290 -4.75 -24.66 6.17
N GLU A 291 -4.42 -24.47 4.90
CA GLU A 291 -5.37 -24.51 3.78
C GLU A 291 -6.01 -25.88 3.65
N GLY A 292 -5.26 -26.96 3.91
CA GLY A 292 -5.77 -28.34 3.85
C GLY A 292 -6.95 -28.62 4.79
N VAL A 293 -7.23 -27.76 5.78
CA VAL A 293 -8.39 -27.86 6.66
C VAL A 293 -9.55 -26.94 6.29
N ILE A 294 -9.35 -25.99 5.35
CA ILE A 294 -10.40 -25.08 4.87
C ILE A 294 -11.22 -25.82 3.80
N THR A 295 -12.49 -26.08 4.11
CA THR A 295 -13.40 -26.79 3.21
C THR A 295 -14.58 -25.91 2.82
N GLU A 296 -15.25 -26.26 1.71
CA GLU A 296 -16.49 -25.61 1.29
C GLU A 296 -17.54 -25.57 2.41
N GLU A 297 -17.71 -26.68 3.12
CA GLU A 297 -18.65 -26.78 4.24
C GLU A 297 -18.27 -25.83 5.39
N TRP A 298 -16.98 -25.72 5.69
CA TRP A 298 -16.50 -24.82 6.74
C TRP A 298 -16.72 -23.34 6.38
N VAL A 299 -16.38 -22.93 5.16
CA VAL A 299 -16.54 -21.52 4.72
C VAL A 299 -18.01 -21.14 4.64
N LYS A 300 -18.87 -22.02 4.09
CA LYS A 300 -20.32 -21.80 4.07
C LYS A 300 -20.91 -21.69 5.47
N SER A 301 -20.48 -22.55 6.41
CA SER A 301 -20.88 -22.44 7.82
C SER A 301 -20.47 -21.08 8.41
N LYS A 302 -19.25 -20.61 8.13
CA LYS A 302 -18.78 -19.30 8.60
C LYS A 302 -19.57 -18.13 8.04
N TYR A 303 -19.90 -18.18 6.75
CA TYR A 303 -20.77 -17.20 6.11
C TYR A 303 -22.15 -17.16 6.77
N GLU A 304 -22.80 -18.32 6.94
CA GLU A 304 -24.12 -18.42 7.56
C GLU A 304 -24.10 -17.97 9.04
N GLU A 305 -23.08 -18.35 9.80
CA GLU A 305 -22.86 -17.91 11.19
C GLU A 305 -22.72 -16.38 11.28
N THR A 306 -21.91 -15.79 10.40
CA THR A 306 -21.67 -14.34 10.36
C THR A 306 -22.95 -13.60 10.02
N LEU A 307 -23.66 -14.05 8.98
CA LEU A 307 -24.94 -13.46 8.56
C LEU A 307 -25.98 -13.52 9.69
N ALA A 308 -26.14 -14.67 10.34
CA ALA A 308 -27.07 -14.84 11.45
C ALA A 308 -26.71 -13.93 12.65
N SER A 309 -25.42 -13.83 12.97
CA SER A 309 -24.93 -12.96 14.05
C SER A 309 -25.19 -11.48 13.75
N GLN A 310 -24.96 -11.04 12.51
CA GLN A 310 -25.25 -9.68 12.08
C GLN A 310 -26.75 -9.38 12.09
N GLN A 311 -27.59 -10.33 11.64
CA GLN A 311 -29.05 -10.20 11.72
C GLN A 311 -29.55 -10.00 13.16
N GLU A 312 -29.04 -10.78 14.11
CA GLU A 312 -29.41 -10.64 15.53
C GLU A 312 -28.94 -9.30 16.10
N THR A 313 -27.69 -8.93 15.85
CA THR A 313 -27.05 -7.74 16.44
C THR A 313 -27.61 -6.46 15.84
N PHE A 314 -27.56 -6.31 14.52
CA PHE A 314 -27.86 -5.05 13.83
C PHE A 314 -29.35 -4.71 13.81
N SER A 315 -30.24 -5.72 13.93
CA SER A 315 -31.68 -5.47 14.08
C SER A 315 -32.04 -4.80 15.41
N SER A 316 -31.20 -4.92 16.43
CA SER A 316 -31.49 -4.44 17.79
C SER A 316 -30.59 -3.29 18.24
N ASP A 317 -29.43 -3.10 17.60
CA ASP A 317 -28.46 -2.07 17.92
C ASP A 317 -27.94 -1.38 16.65
N THR A 318 -28.50 -0.19 16.36
CA THR A 318 -28.11 0.63 15.21
C THR A 318 -26.68 1.16 15.33
N THR A 319 -26.16 1.39 16.54
CA THR A 319 -24.79 1.91 16.73
C THR A 319 -23.74 0.87 16.39
N SER A 320 -23.98 -0.40 16.77
CA SER A 320 -23.11 -1.51 16.37
C SER A 320 -23.10 -1.71 14.85
N PHE A 321 -24.25 -1.49 14.19
CA PHE A 321 -24.35 -1.53 12.73
C PHE A 321 -23.60 -0.38 12.05
N GLU A 322 -23.80 0.86 12.49
CA GLU A 322 -23.11 2.04 11.93
C GLU A 322 -21.58 1.91 12.09
N SER A 323 -21.11 1.39 13.23
CA SER A 323 -19.67 1.12 13.44
C SER A 323 -19.12 0.06 12.47
N ALA A 324 -19.92 -0.97 12.15
CA ALA A 324 -19.54 -1.99 11.19
C ALA A 324 -19.53 -1.45 9.75
N LEU A 325 -20.48 -0.58 9.40
CA LEU A 325 -20.51 0.12 8.09
C LEU A 325 -19.27 0.99 7.88
N ASP A 326 -18.85 1.74 8.90
CA ASP A 326 -17.64 2.58 8.83
C ASP A 326 -16.34 1.76 8.72
N SER A 327 -16.41 0.46 9.02
CA SER A 327 -15.26 -0.46 9.05
C SER A 327 -15.26 -1.47 7.88
N VAL A 328 -16.07 -1.25 6.84
CA VAL A 328 -16.10 -2.15 5.68
C VAL A 328 -14.79 -2.03 4.89
N SER A 329 -14.22 -3.19 4.54
CA SER A 329 -12.99 -3.32 3.76
C SER A 329 -13.00 -4.62 2.95
N ASP A 330 -11.90 -4.89 2.24
CA ASP A 330 -11.60 -6.18 1.60
C ASP A 330 -11.43 -7.36 2.58
N THR A 331 -11.43 -7.09 3.88
CA THR A 331 -11.22 -8.06 4.97
C THR A 331 -12.32 -8.02 6.03
N SER A 332 -13.27 -7.09 5.91
CA SER A 332 -14.34 -6.84 6.88
C SER A 332 -15.65 -6.52 6.14
N PHE A 333 -16.64 -7.39 6.28
CA PHE A 333 -17.86 -7.33 5.47
C PHE A 333 -19.12 -7.14 6.31
N VAL A 334 -20.03 -6.30 5.81
CA VAL A 334 -21.40 -6.19 6.31
C VAL A 334 -22.30 -6.98 5.36
N LEU A 335 -22.80 -8.12 5.84
CA LEU A 335 -23.64 -9.07 5.10
C LEU A 335 -25.14 -8.77 5.24
N TYR A 336 -25.51 -8.01 6.28
CA TYR A 336 -26.89 -7.64 6.57
C TYR A 336 -27.01 -6.18 6.97
N ALA A 337 -28.03 -5.49 6.43
CA ALA A 337 -28.49 -4.20 6.91
C ALA A 337 -29.93 -4.29 7.45
N PRO A 338 -30.30 -3.57 8.52
CA PRO A 338 -31.65 -3.58 9.06
C PRO A 338 -32.69 -2.85 8.18
N ASP A 339 -32.23 -1.99 7.28
CA ASP A 339 -33.03 -1.25 6.29
C ASP A 339 -32.35 -1.36 4.92
N GLU A 340 -33.13 -1.43 3.84
CA GLU A 340 -32.58 -1.51 2.48
C GLU A 340 -32.03 -0.17 1.96
N ASN A 341 -32.35 0.93 2.65
CA ASN A 341 -31.93 2.29 2.31
C ASN A 341 -30.56 2.67 2.89
N TYR A 342 -29.80 1.72 3.43
CA TYR A 342 -28.38 1.91 3.68
C TYR A 342 -27.59 1.66 2.40
N GLY A 343 -26.47 2.35 2.26
CA GLY A 343 -25.60 2.21 1.10
C GLY A 343 -24.35 3.06 1.23
N PHE A 344 -23.61 3.14 0.14
CA PHE A 344 -22.39 3.94 0.05
C PHE A 344 -22.44 4.87 -1.14
N VAL A 345 -21.78 6.02 -1.00
CA VAL A 345 -21.66 7.02 -2.06
C VAL A 345 -20.25 7.58 -2.19
N LEU A 346 -19.84 7.88 -3.41
CA LEU A 346 -18.75 8.83 -3.67
C LEU A 346 -19.33 10.23 -3.70
N ASN A 347 -18.63 11.18 -3.06
CA ASN A 347 -18.95 12.60 -3.13
C ASN A 347 -17.79 13.35 -3.78
N ILE A 348 -18.09 14.10 -4.84
CA ILE A 348 -17.15 15.05 -5.46
C ILE A 348 -17.62 16.46 -5.11
N LEU A 349 -16.83 17.19 -4.32
CA LEU A 349 -17.09 18.58 -3.98
C LEU A 349 -16.38 19.51 -4.96
N LEU A 350 -17.16 20.27 -5.73
CA LEU A 350 -16.70 21.45 -6.46
C LEU A 350 -16.92 22.69 -5.58
N PRO A 351 -15.87 23.20 -4.91
CA PRO A 351 -16.08 24.11 -3.81
C PRO A 351 -16.34 25.54 -4.30
N PHE A 352 -16.97 26.34 -3.42
CA PHE A 352 -16.88 27.78 -3.52
C PHE A 352 -15.43 28.24 -3.43
N SER A 353 -15.09 29.26 -4.21
CA SER A 353 -13.87 30.02 -3.97
C SER A 353 -13.94 30.72 -2.61
N SER A 354 -12.78 31.05 -2.04
CA SER A 354 -12.70 31.82 -0.78
C SER A 354 -13.51 33.12 -0.81
N THR A 355 -13.61 33.76 -1.98
CA THR A 355 -14.44 34.97 -2.17
C THR A 355 -15.93 34.66 -2.13
N GLN A 356 -16.37 33.55 -2.73
CA GLN A 356 -17.77 33.12 -2.68
C GLN A 356 -18.18 32.67 -1.27
N SER A 357 -17.33 31.92 -0.57
CA SER A 357 -17.59 31.55 0.84
C SER A 357 -17.75 32.78 1.72
N ALA A 358 -16.82 33.75 1.62
CA ALA A 358 -16.93 35.00 2.37
C ALA A 358 -18.20 35.80 2.00
N ALA A 359 -18.56 35.85 0.72
CA ALA A 359 -19.77 36.52 0.26
C ALA A 359 -21.05 35.85 0.81
N LEU A 360 -21.08 34.51 0.89
CA LEU A 360 -22.19 33.77 1.48
C LEU A 360 -22.28 34.01 2.99
N ASP A 361 -21.15 33.98 3.70
CA ASP A 361 -21.07 34.21 5.14
C ASP A 361 -21.57 35.61 5.52
N GLU A 362 -21.15 36.64 4.77
CA GLU A 362 -21.54 38.04 5.00
C GLU A 362 -22.97 38.38 4.53
N ALA A 363 -23.56 37.57 3.64
CA ALA A 363 -24.88 37.86 3.11
C ALA A 363 -25.96 37.88 4.23
N PRO A 364 -26.95 38.79 4.16
CA PRO A 364 -28.11 38.71 5.03
C PRO A 364 -28.98 37.51 4.66
N ALA A 365 -29.86 37.10 5.58
CA ALA A 365 -30.92 36.15 5.26
C ALA A 365 -31.76 36.64 4.07
N ASP A 366 -32.24 35.69 3.26
CA ASP A 366 -33.06 35.98 2.11
C ASP A 366 -34.33 36.73 2.50
N ARG A 367 -34.70 37.73 1.69
CA ARG A 367 -35.82 38.61 2.01
C ARG A 367 -37.13 37.82 2.07
N GLY A 368 -37.70 37.73 3.27
CA GLY A 368 -38.97 37.04 3.53
C GLY A 368 -38.80 35.66 4.15
N ASP A 369 -37.56 35.18 4.30
CA ASP A 369 -37.24 33.94 4.99
C ASP A 369 -37.38 34.11 6.51
N LYS A 370 -38.12 33.21 7.16
CA LYS A 370 -38.41 33.27 8.60
C LYS A 370 -37.40 32.49 9.45
N ASN A 371 -36.61 31.63 8.81
CA ASN A 371 -35.64 30.74 9.45
C ASN A 371 -34.20 31.28 9.35
N GLY A 372 -34.00 32.37 8.60
CA GLY A 372 -32.71 33.02 8.44
C GLY A 372 -31.86 32.43 7.30
N ASN A 373 -32.47 31.65 6.41
CA ASN A 373 -31.77 30.95 5.34
C ASN A 373 -31.33 31.89 4.21
N LYS A 374 -30.33 31.46 3.43
CA LYS A 374 -29.70 32.21 2.33
C LYS A 374 -29.77 31.45 1.00
N PHE A 375 -30.81 30.64 0.78
CA PHE A 375 -30.92 29.71 -0.34
C PHE A 375 -30.83 30.38 -1.73
N MET A 376 -31.56 31.47 -1.96
CA MET A 376 -31.51 32.21 -3.22
C MET A 376 -30.15 32.88 -3.42
N THR A 377 -29.59 33.45 -2.34
CA THR A 377 -28.25 34.06 -2.39
C THR A 377 -27.19 33.00 -2.74
N ARG A 378 -27.25 31.82 -2.10
CA ARG A 378 -26.40 30.67 -2.40
C ARG A 378 -26.56 30.19 -3.83
N ALA A 379 -27.79 30.07 -4.33
CA ALA A 379 -28.10 29.74 -5.72
C ALA A 379 -27.35 30.67 -6.69
N SER A 380 -27.41 31.98 -6.49
CA SER A 380 -26.70 32.94 -7.35
C SER A 380 -25.17 32.80 -7.33
N LEU A 381 -24.59 32.42 -6.18
CA LEU A 381 -23.15 32.22 -6.07
C LEU A 381 -22.69 30.94 -6.77
N LEU A 382 -23.52 29.90 -6.79
CA LEU A 382 -23.24 28.60 -7.41
C LEU A 382 -23.05 28.69 -8.93
N GLU A 383 -23.75 29.60 -9.60
CA GLU A 383 -23.58 29.86 -11.05
C GLU A 383 -22.12 30.24 -11.39
N SER A 384 -21.43 30.87 -10.45
CA SER A 384 -20.05 31.36 -10.60
C SER A 384 -18.99 30.38 -10.10
N VAL A 385 -19.36 29.18 -9.61
CA VAL A 385 -18.38 28.15 -9.23
C VAL A 385 -17.57 27.73 -10.45
N ARG A 386 -16.24 27.68 -10.29
CA ARG A 386 -15.28 27.27 -11.31
C ARG A 386 -14.31 26.27 -10.70
N ALA A 387 -14.54 24.99 -10.98
CA ALA A 387 -13.65 23.92 -10.56
C ALA A 387 -12.48 23.76 -11.53
N THR A 388 -11.39 23.16 -11.06
CA THR A 388 -10.18 22.86 -11.82
C THR A 388 -9.73 21.43 -11.51
N ASP A 389 -9.02 20.81 -12.44
CA ASP A 389 -8.31 19.56 -12.17
C ASP A 389 -7.22 19.79 -11.09
N GLN A 390 -7.19 18.93 -10.08
CA GLN A 390 -6.34 19.01 -8.89
C GLN A 390 -5.06 18.18 -9.04
N ARG A 391 -4.88 17.44 -10.15
CA ARG A 391 -3.75 16.52 -10.35
C ARG A 391 -2.45 17.20 -10.80
N ARG A 392 -2.31 18.53 -10.65
CA ARG A 392 -1.09 19.28 -11.02
C ARG A 392 0.17 18.68 -10.38
N THR A 393 0.11 18.33 -9.10
CA THR A 393 1.27 17.78 -8.38
C THR A 393 1.58 16.32 -8.76
N TRP A 394 0.77 15.66 -9.59
CA TRP A 394 1.16 14.37 -10.17
C TRP A 394 2.17 14.53 -11.30
N PHE A 395 2.36 15.75 -11.82
CA PHE A 395 3.46 16.10 -12.74
C PHE A 395 4.68 16.67 -11.99
N THR A 396 4.43 17.46 -10.96
CA THR A 396 5.47 18.31 -10.30
C THR A 396 5.77 17.89 -8.86
N GLY A 397 5.23 16.77 -8.40
CA GLY A 397 5.53 16.20 -7.09
C GLY A 397 6.95 15.62 -7.06
N HIS A 398 7.25 14.82 -6.03
CA HIS A 398 8.53 14.10 -5.95
C HIS A 398 8.72 13.11 -7.11
N ASN A 399 7.62 12.61 -7.69
CA ASN A 399 7.61 11.76 -8.87
C ASN A 399 6.72 12.39 -9.95
N ASP A 400 7.15 12.28 -11.21
CA ASP A 400 6.32 12.53 -12.39
C ASP A 400 5.56 11.25 -12.75
N TYR A 401 4.28 11.20 -12.39
CA TYR A 401 3.40 10.07 -12.70
C TYR A 401 2.77 10.16 -14.09
N SER A 402 3.04 11.24 -14.85
CA SER A 402 2.36 11.52 -16.11
C SER A 402 3.01 10.83 -17.31
N PHE A 403 2.19 10.48 -18.30
CA PHE A 403 2.68 10.03 -19.60
C PHE A 403 1.77 10.52 -20.73
N VAL A 404 2.33 10.64 -21.93
CA VAL A 404 1.58 11.02 -23.14
C VAL A 404 0.83 9.80 -23.65
N ALA A 405 -0.49 9.90 -23.74
CA ALA A 405 -1.36 8.84 -24.21
C ALA A 405 -1.12 8.54 -25.69
N GLU A 406 -1.10 7.25 -26.01
CA GLU A 406 -1.09 6.72 -27.36
C GLU A 406 -2.51 6.37 -27.83
N GLU A 407 -2.71 6.15 -29.14
CA GLU A 407 -4.02 5.77 -29.69
C GLU A 407 -4.58 4.49 -29.04
N ALA A 408 -3.71 3.55 -28.67
CA ALA A 408 -4.09 2.30 -28.01
C ALA A 408 -4.63 2.49 -26.59
N ASP A 409 -4.32 3.61 -25.92
CA ASP A 409 -4.73 3.89 -24.55
C ASP A 409 -6.21 4.31 -24.46
N ASN A 410 -6.85 4.63 -25.61
CA ASN A 410 -8.25 5.06 -25.69
C ASN A 410 -8.59 6.20 -24.73
N ALA A 411 -7.68 7.18 -24.62
CA ALA A 411 -7.81 8.31 -23.70
C ALA A 411 -9.05 9.16 -24.00
N TYR A 412 -9.79 9.54 -22.96
CA TYR A 412 -10.88 10.49 -23.04
C TYR A 412 -10.34 11.91 -22.91
N THR A 413 -10.52 12.70 -23.96
CA THR A 413 -9.93 14.05 -24.11
C THR A 413 -10.93 15.19 -23.91
N GLY A 414 -12.18 14.89 -23.51
CA GLY A 414 -13.25 15.91 -23.45
C GLY A 414 -13.55 16.58 -24.80
N GLY A 415 -13.13 15.97 -25.91
CA GLY A 415 -13.22 16.57 -27.25
C GLY A 415 -12.11 17.58 -27.58
N ASN A 416 -11.09 17.73 -26.72
CA ASN A 416 -9.92 18.56 -26.96
C ASN A 416 -8.69 17.70 -27.25
N ALA A 417 -8.25 17.64 -28.50
CA ALA A 417 -7.08 16.85 -28.91
C ALA A 417 -5.75 17.29 -28.26
N GLU A 418 -5.67 18.48 -27.67
CA GLU A 418 -4.48 18.96 -26.95
C GLU A 418 -4.36 18.35 -25.54
N ARG A 419 -5.40 17.66 -25.04
CA ARG A 419 -5.37 16.91 -23.79
C ARG A 419 -4.78 15.53 -24.04
N GLU A 420 -3.47 15.40 -23.82
CA GLU A 420 -2.71 14.20 -24.16
C GLU A 420 -2.21 13.41 -22.95
N TYR A 421 -2.25 13.98 -21.74
CA TYR A 421 -1.61 13.36 -20.56
C TYR A 421 -2.56 12.47 -19.77
N LEU A 422 -2.14 11.22 -19.55
CA LEU A 422 -2.66 10.26 -18.58
C LEU A 422 -1.65 10.07 -17.44
N PHE A 423 -1.97 9.19 -16.47
CA PHE A 423 -1.17 8.97 -15.27
C PHE A 423 -0.98 7.49 -14.96
N PHE A 424 0.12 7.18 -14.27
CA PHE A 424 0.47 5.86 -13.76
C PHE A 424 0.75 4.83 -14.87
N GLU A 425 1.63 5.20 -15.81
CA GLU A 425 1.96 4.36 -16.97
C GLU A 425 2.40 2.94 -16.58
N ASN A 426 3.19 2.83 -15.51
CA ASN A 426 3.67 1.57 -14.96
C ASN A 426 2.51 0.62 -14.64
N ASN A 427 1.58 1.03 -13.78
CA ASN A 427 0.43 0.21 -13.43
C ASN A 427 -0.55 -0.01 -14.59
N MET A 428 -0.62 0.89 -15.56
CA MET A 428 -1.55 0.76 -16.70
C MET A 428 -1.02 -0.14 -17.82
N LYS A 429 0.30 -0.12 -18.06
CA LYS A 429 0.93 -0.78 -19.22
C LYS A 429 1.81 -1.97 -18.87
N LYS A 430 2.28 -2.07 -17.63
CA LYS A 430 3.23 -3.11 -17.19
C LYS A 430 2.66 -4.02 -16.09
N SER A 431 1.32 -4.09 -15.98
CA SER A 431 0.62 -4.88 -14.95
C SER A 431 -0.03 -6.18 -15.43
N SER A 432 0.21 -6.56 -16.68
CA SER A 432 -0.35 -7.79 -17.24
C SER A 432 0.63 -8.50 -18.16
N GLY A 433 0.47 -9.82 -18.26
CA GLY A 433 1.31 -10.71 -19.08
C GLY A 433 2.39 -11.45 -18.29
N GLU A 434 3.20 -12.24 -18.98
CA GLU A 434 4.22 -13.13 -18.35
C GLU A 434 5.38 -12.38 -17.66
N ASN A 435 5.48 -11.06 -17.82
CA ASN A 435 6.49 -10.21 -17.18
C ASN A 435 5.83 -8.96 -16.58
N ALA A 436 4.66 -9.12 -15.95
CA ALA A 436 4.05 -8.02 -15.20
C ALA A 436 5.05 -7.56 -14.13
N GLN A 437 5.38 -6.27 -14.15
CA GLN A 437 6.32 -5.66 -13.21
C GLN A 437 5.58 -4.96 -12.08
N TYR A 438 4.38 -4.46 -12.34
CA TYR A 438 3.62 -3.65 -11.40
C TYR A 438 2.24 -4.23 -11.17
N GLU A 439 1.67 -4.04 -9.99
CA GLU A 439 0.28 -4.41 -9.74
C GLU A 439 -0.69 -3.46 -10.46
N PRO A 440 -1.88 -3.92 -10.89
CA PRO A 440 -2.92 -3.02 -11.37
C PRO A 440 -3.41 -2.13 -10.22
N ILE A 441 -3.76 -0.87 -10.50
CA ILE A 441 -4.37 0.01 -9.51
C ILE A 441 -5.84 -0.40 -9.31
N PRO A 442 -6.26 -0.80 -8.10
CA PRO A 442 -7.65 -1.15 -7.85
C PRO A 442 -8.57 0.06 -8.03
N ASN A 443 -9.71 -0.16 -8.68
CA ASN A 443 -10.79 0.83 -8.79
C ASN A 443 -10.39 2.18 -9.43
N TYR A 444 -9.45 2.17 -10.37
CA TYR A 444 -9.01 3.33 -11.15
C TYR A 444 -9.00 3.00 -12.65
N TYR A 445 -9.74 3.75 -13.46
CA TYR A 445 -9.99 3.37 -14.86
C TYR A 445 -8.85 3.79 -15.81
N GLY A 446 -8.16 4.89 -15.51
CA GLY A 446 -6.91 5.33 -16.16
C GLY A 446 -7.07 5.91 -17.55
N LYS A 447 -8.26 6.42 -17.91
CA LYS A 447 -8.51 6.99 -19.25
C LYS A 447 -8.89 8.47 -19.26
N TYR A 448 -9.03 9.11 -18.10
CA TYR A 448 -9.42 10.51 -18.03
C TYR A 448 -8.19 11.42 -18.07
N THR A 449 -7.96 12.04 -19.24
CA THR A 449 -6.82 12.95 -19.43
C THR A 449 -6.89 14.15 -18.50
N TYR A 450 -5.72 14.72 -18.15
CA TYR A 450 -5.65 15.97 -17.40
C TYR A 450 -6.46 17.07 -18.10
N ASN A 451 -7.36 17.74 -17.36
CA ASN A 451 -8.18 18.81 -17.92
C ASN A 451 -7.48 20.17 -17.81
N GLY A 452 -6.61 20.45 -18.78
CA GLY A 452 -5.87 21.69 -18.89
C GLY A 452 -4.79 21.62 -19.95
N SER A 453 -3.92 22.63 -19.99
CA SER A 453 -2.74 22.64 -20.85
C SER A 453 -1.49 22.29 -20.05
N VAL A 454 -0.62 21.47 -20.65
CA VAL A 454 0.66 21.05 -20.08
C VAL A 454 1.75 21.26 -21.11
N ASP A 455 2.68 22.18 -20.83
CA ASP A 455 3.88 22.38 -21.63
C ASP A 455 5.07 21.80 -20.88
N LYS A 456 5.69 20.76 -21.47
CA LYS A 456 6.92 20.13 -20.97
C LYS A 456 8.13 20.77 -21.64
N THR A 457 9.06 21.28 -20.84
CA THR A 457 10.33 21.84 -21.33
C THR A 457 11.52 21.14 -20.68
N GLU A 458 12.56 20.86 -21.47
CA GLU A 458 13.85 20.42 -20.93
C GLU A 458 14.60 21.65 -20.40
N GLY A 459 14.73 21.73 -19.08
CA GLY A 459 15.54 22.70 -18.36
C GLY A 459 17.03 22.35 -18.40
N GLU A 460 17.85 23.20 -17.76
CA GLU A 460 19.29 22.94 -17.63
C GLU A 460 19.54 21.62 -16.85
N HIS A 461 20.61 20.91 -17.20
CA HIS A 461 21.02 19.65 -16.56
C HIS A 461 20.02 18.47 -16.68
N GLY A 462 19.08 18.51 -17.62
CA GLY A 462 18.09 17.43 -17.82
C GLY A 462 16.89 17.50 -16.88
N LYS A 463 16.69 18.64 -16.21
CA LYS A 463 15.49 18.89 -15.39
C LYS A 463 14.27 18.99 -16.30
N THR A 464 13.21 18.24 -16.01
CA THR A 464 11.92 18.49 -16.66
C THR A 464 11.23 19.65 -15.95
N GLU A 465 10.85 20.69 -16.68
CA GLU A 465 10.02 21.77 -16.16
C GLU A 465 8.66 21.74 -16.84
N PHE A 466 7.60 21.69 -16.01
CA PHE A 466 6.21 21.71 -16.45
C PHE A 466 5.59 23.09 -16.24
N THR A 467 5.00 23.64 -17.30
CA THR A 467 4.04 24.75 -17.19
C THR A 467 2.63 24.17 -17.32
N ILE A 468 1.89 24.18 -16.21
CA ILE A 468 0.58 23.52 -16.11
C ILE A 468 -0.49 24.58 -15.84
N THR A 469 -1.51 24.64 -16.69
CA THR A 469 -2.67 25.52 -16.50
C THR A 469 -3.94 24.68 -16.54
N PRO A 470 -4.63 24.47 -15.40
CA PRO A 470 -5.91 23.75 -15.40
C PRO A 470 -7.01 24.56 -16.10
N GLU A 471 -7.90 23.86 -16.79
CA GLU A 471 -9.12 24.44 -17.35
C GLU A 471 -10.16 24.70 -16.24
N LYS A 472 -10.97 25.75 -16.39
CA LYS A 472 -11.97 26.14 -15.40
C LYS A 472 -13.36 25.73 -15.85
N ILE A 473 -13.97 24.77 -15.16
CA ILE A 473 -15.28 24.23 -15.54
C ILE A 473 -16.39 24.68 -14.58
N THR A 474 -17.58 24.91 -15.13
CA THR A 474 -18.82 25.06 -14.36
C THR A 474 -19.38 23.69 -13.95
N ILE A 475 -20.44 23.65 -13.15
CA ILE A 475 -21.16 22.40 -12.87
C ILE A 475 -21.67 21.73 -14.16
N ASP A 476 -22.19 22.50 -15.12
CA ASP A 476 -22.65 21.95 -16.40
C ASP A 476 -21.49 21.43 -17.26
N GLY A 477 -20.32 22.10 -17.17
CA GLY A 477 -19.08 21.64 -17.80
C GLY A 477 -18.62 20.31 -17.20
N PHE A 478 -18.64 20.18 -15.87
CA PHE A 478 -18.33 18.93 -15.18
C PHE A 478 -19.31 17.81 -15.56
N LEU A 479 -20.62 18.08 -15.55
CA LEU A 479 -21.63 17.11 -15.98
C LEU A 479 -21.40 16.66 -17.42
N SER A 480 -21.04 17.58 -18.32
CA SER A 480 -20.72 17.23 -19.71
C SER A 480 -19.48 16.34 -19.83
N GLU A 481 -18.43 16.62 -19.05
CA GLU A 481 -17.24 15.77 -18.98
C GLU A 481 -17.57 14.38 -18.43
N MET A 482 -18.31 14.29 -17.32
CA MET A 482 -18.72 13.03 -16.70
C MET A 482 -19.58 12.19 -17.65
N GLU A 483 -20.63 12.78 -18.23
CA GLU A 483 -21.52 12.11 -19.19
C GLU A 483 -20.77 11.65 -20.44
N GLY A 484 -19.89 12.52 -20.97
CA GLY A 484 -19.09 12.21 -22.14
C GLY A 484 -18.07 11.10 -21.86
N TYR A 485 -17.49 11.08 -20.67
CA TYR A 485 -16.52 10.08 -20.26
C TYR A 485 -17.15 8.69 -20.10
N LEU A 486 -18.29 8.62 -19.40
CA LEU A 486 -19.11 7.40 -19.31
C LEU A 486 -19.53 6.91 -20.70
N SER A 487 -20.05 7.81 -21.55
CA SER A 487 -20.50 7.47 -22.90
C SER A 487 -19.38 7.00 -23.82
N ALA A 488 -18.18 7.57 -23.71
CA ALA A 488 -17.01 7.14 -24.48
C ALA A 488 -16.59 5.70 -24.14
N ASN A 489 -16.96 5.23 -22.95
CA ASN A 489 -16.65 3.89 -22.45
C ASN A 489 -17.87 2.96 -22.41
N GLY A 490 -18.96 3.32 -23.10
CA GLY A 490 -20.11 2.44 -23.33
C GLY A 490 -21.25 2.56 -22.32
N TYR A 491 -21.20 3.53 -21.41
CA TYR A 491 -22.21 3.72 -20.36
C TYR A 491 -23.14 4.87 -20.68
N THR A 492 -24.44 4.68 -20.46
CA THR A 492 -25.47 5.68 -20.77
C THR A 492 -26.27 6.07 -19.55
N LEU A 493 -26.73 7.33 -19.52
CA LEU A 493 -27.46 7.89 -18.39
C LEU A 493 -28.93 8.14 -18.73
N GLU A 494 -29.82 7.62 -17.89
CA GLU A 494 -31.22 8.01 -17.84
C GLU A 494 -31.39 9.18 -16.86
N LYS A 495 -31.75 10.36 -17.39
CA LYS A 495 -31.91 11.58 -16.59
C LYS A 495 -33.34 11.69 -16.05
N THR A 496 -33.48 11.78 -14.74
CA THR A 496 -34.75 12.05 -14.04
C THR A 496 -34.93 13.55 -13.80
N VAL A 497 -33.85 14.24 -13.45
CA VAL A 497 -33.81 15.70 -13.31
C VAL A 497 -32.68 16.25 -14.18
N SER A 498 -33.02 17.12 -15.13
CA SER A 498 -32.03 17.77 -16.01
C SER A 498 -31.58 19.10 -15.42
N ALA A 499 -30.27 19.37 -15.52
CA ALA A 499 -29.68 20.68 -15.24
C ALA A 499 -30.41 21.81 -16.00
N SER A 500 -30.66 22.93 -15.33
CA SER A 500 -31.41 24.05 -15.91
C SER A 500 -30.95 25.39 -15.33
N GLU A 501 -30.76 26.38 -16.21
CA GLU A 501 -30.49 27.78 -15.82
C GLU A 501 -31.59 28.33 -14.90
N SER A 502 -32.84 27.87 -15.04
CA SER A 502 -33.95 28.29 -14.18
C SER A 502 -33.76 27.94 -12.70
N TYR A 503 -32.83 27.04 -12.38
CA TYR A 503 -32.46 26.71 -11.00
C TYR A 503 -31.98 27.93 -10.21
N TYR A 504 -31.22 28.83 -10.86
CA TYR A 504 -30.63 30.00 -10.22
C TYR A 504 -31.64 31.12 -9.95
N ASP A 505 -32.79 31.08 -10.61
CA ASP A 505 -33.86 32.09 -10.53
C ASP A 505 -35.03 31.68 -9.62
N LYS A 506 -34.91 30.57 -8.87
CA LYS A 506 -35.95 30.06 -7.97
C LYS A 506 -36.37 31.12 -6.95
N ALA A 507 -37.68 31.34 -6.86
CA ALA A 507 -38.25 32.18 -5.83
C ALA A 507 -38.20 31.48 -4.47
N LEU A 508 -38.12 32.26 -3.39
CA LEU A 508 -38.06 31.73 -2.02
C LEU A 508 -39.14 30.69 -1.72
N SER A 509 -40.37 30.89 -2.20
CA SER A 509 -41.48 29.96 -1.96
C SER A 509 -41.28 28.57 -2.58
N GLU A 510 -40.39 28.42 -3.55
CA GLU A 510 -40.11 27.14 -4.22
C GLU A 510 -39.20 26.23 -3.37
N TYR A 511 -38.54 26.77 -2.33
CA TYR A 511 -37.75 26.00 -1.37
C TYR A 511 -38.55 25.47 -0.19
N TYR A 512 -39.86 25.74 -0.14
CA TYR A 512 -40.71 25.46 1.01
C TYR A 512 -41.97 24.71 0.60
N ASN A 513 -42.32 23.71 1.41
CA ASN A 513 -43.61 23.05 1.36
C ASN A 513 -44.73 24.01 1.82
N GLU A 514 -45.99 23.65 1.52
CA GLU A 514 -47.16 24.44 1.94
C GLU A 514 -47.26 24.63 3.48
N ASP A 515 -46.70 23.70 4.25
CA ASP A 515 -46.64 23.75 5.71
C ASP A 515 -45.52 24.63 6.28
N GLY A 516 -44.66 25.17 5.40
CA GLY A 516 -43.53 26.03 5.76
C GLY A 516 -42.25 25.30 6.16
N THR A 517 -42.20 23.97 6.03
CA THR A 517 -40.95 23.20 6.12
C THR A 517 -40.13 23.33 4.85
N VAL A 518 -38.80 23.21 4.96
CA VAL A 518 -37.91 23.25 3.78
C VAL A 518 -38.16 22.00 2.94
N ASP A 519 -38.36 22.18 1.65
CA ASP A 519 -38.44 21.11 0.67
C ASP A 519 -37.03 20.81 0.14
N TYR A 520 -36.37 19.81 0.71
CA TYR A 520 -35.00 19.47 0.29
C TYR A 520 -34.91 18.92 -1.14
N SER A 521 -36.02 18.37 -1.69
CA SER A 521 -36.07 17.94 -3.09
C SER A 521 -35.91 19.10 -4.07
N SER A 522 -36.31 20.31 -3.66
CA SER A 522 -36.15 21.52 -4.45
C SER A 522 -34.68 21.93 -4.67
N PHE A 523 -33.72 21.37 -3.93
CA PHE A 523 -32.30 21.66 -4.09
C PHE A 523 -31.61 20.73 -5.10
N VAL A 524 -32.26 19.65 -5.54
CA VAL A 524 -31.70 18.76 -6.56
C VAL A 524 -31.57 19.52 -7.87
N TYR A 525 -30.34 19.62 -8.36
CA TYR A 525 -30.00 20.29 -9.62
C TYR A 525 -30.00 19.33 -10.81
N TYR A 526 -29.53 18.10 -10.56
CA TYR A 526 -29.40 17.05 -11.56
C TYR A 526 -29.59 15.70 -10.89
N GLU A 527 -30.27 14.79 -11.57
CA GLU A 527 -30.45 13.41 -11.15
C GLU A 527 -30.45 12.50 -12.37
N ALA A 528 -29.63 11.46 -12.34
CA ALA A 528 -29.57 10.45 -13.38
C ALA A 528 -29.20 9.08 -12.83
N LYS A 529 -29.40 8.05 -13.63
CA LYS A 529 -28.98 6.67 -13.33
C LYS A 529 -28.25 6.07 -14.52
N VAL A 530 -27.19 5.31 -14.24
CA VAL A 530 -26.47 4.52 -15.25
C VAL A 530 -27.34 3.33 -15.66
N ASN A 531 -27.67 3.24 -16.95
CA ASN A 531 -28.60 2.24 -17.47
C ASN A 531 -28.06 0.82 -17.33
N GLU A 532 -26.76 0.64 -17.54
CA GLU A 532 -26.09 -0.66 -17.53
C GLU A 532 -25.98 -1.25 -16.10
N LEU A 533 -26.31 -0.47 -15.06
CA LEU A 533 -26.39 -0.91 -13.67
C LEU A 533 -27.83 -1.22 -13.22
N SER A 534 -28.76 -1.43 -14.15
CA SER A 534 -30.14 -1.79 -13.80
C SER A 534 -30.25 -3.14 -13.08
N ASP A 535 -29.36 -4.07 -13.40
CA ASP A 535 -29.25 -5.41 -12.81
C ASP A 535 -28.00 -5.52 -11.92
N PHE A 536 -27.74 -4.49 -11.10
CA PHE A 536 -26.59 -4.41 -10.20
C PHE A 536 -26.36 -5.70 -9.39
N ASN A 537 -25.13 -6.23 -9.44
CA ASN A 537 -24.68 -7.35 -8.63
C ASN A 537 -23.62 -6.90 -7.62
N ALA A 538 -24.01 -6.87 -6.34
CA ALA A 538 -23.11 -6.54 -5.23
C ALA A 538 -21.87 -7.45 -5.17
N ASN A 539 -21.95 -8.70 -5.63
CA ASN A 539 -20.81 -9.62 -5.64
C ASN A 539 -19.75 -9.23 -6.68
N ASN A 540 -20.06 -8.37 -7.65
CA ASN A 540 -19.17 -8.05 -8.77
C ASN A 540 -18.52 -6.67 -8.68
N VAL A 541 -18.77 -5.89 -7.62
CA VAL A 541 -18.32 -4.49 -7.49
C VAL A 541 -16.81 -4.31 -7.67
N PHE A 542 -16.02 -5.29 -7.25
CA PHE A 542 -14.56 -5.29 -7.37
C PHE A 542 -14.02 -6.23 -8.44
N VAL A 543 -14.89 -6.91 -9.20
CA VAL A 543 -14.47 -7.75 -10.33
C VAL A 543 -14.02 -6.83 -11.46
N ALA A 544 -12.72 -6.83 -11.74
CA ALA A 544 -12.14 -5.99 -12.78
C ALA A 544 -12.84 -6.20 -14.13
N GLY A 545 -13.29 -5.11 -14.75
CA GLY A 545 -13.97 -5.14 -16.04
C GLY A 545 -15.48 -5.41 -15.98
N SER A 546 -16.06 -5.72 -14.82
CA SER A 546 -17.52 -5.69 -14.62
C SER A 546 -18.08 -4.28 -14.82
N ASP A 547 -19.38 -4.18 -15.09
CA ASP A 547 -20.03 -2.87 -15.25
C ASP A 547 -20.01 -2.08 -13.94
N GLU A 548 -20.23 -2.74 -12.80
CA GLU A 548 -20.13 -2.14 -11.48
C GLU A 548 -18.74 -1.54 -11.23
N ASN A 549 -17.69 -2.33 -11.50
CA ASN A 549 -16.32 -1.91 -11.25
C ASN A 549 -15.87 -0.80 -12.21
N ASN A 550 -16.19 -0.90 -13.50
CA ASN A 550 -15.79 0.11 -14.48
C ASN A 550 -16.40 1.48 -14.17
N VAL A 551 -17.71 1.53 -13.90
CA VAL A 551 -18.42 2.78 -13.57
C VAL A 551 -17.88 3.38 -12.27
N MET A 552 -17.72 2.57 -11.22
CA MET A 552 -17.12 3.03 -9.97
C MET A 552 -15.70 3.57 -10.18
N SER A 553 -14.88 2.89 -10.99
CA SER A 553 -13.50 3.29 -11.29
C SER A 553 -13.42 4.61 -12.05
N MET A 554 -14.32 4.84 -13.01
CA MET A 554 -14.41 6.11 -13.72
C MET A 554 -14.84 7.26 -12.79
N MET A 555 -15.80 7.00 -11.88
CA MET A 555 -16.24 7.99 -10.91
C MET A 555 -15.15 8.29 -9.85
N ASN A 556 -14.39 7.29 -9.43
CA ASN A 556 -13.21 7.45 -8.59
C ASN A 556 -12.14 8.30 -9.28
N GLU A 557 -11.85 8.04 -10.56
CA GLU A 557 -10.88 8.82 -11.33
C GLU A 557 -11.29 10.30 -11.44
N LEU A 558 -12.59 10.58 -11.67
CA LEU A 558 -13.12 11.95 -11.62
C LEU A 558 -13.03 12.56 -10.21
N SER A 559 -13.17 11.76 -9.15
CA SER A 559 -12.96 12.21 -7.76
C SER A 559 -11.50 12.61 -7.52
N PHE A 560 -10.53 11.82 -7.98
CA PHE A 560 -9.11 12.22 -7.91
C PHE A 560 -8.85 13.52 -8.67
N ALA A 561 -9.47 13.69 -9.84
CA ALA A 561 -9.33 14.87 -10.67
C ALA A 561 -9.94 16.13 -10.03
N TYR A 562 -11.14 16.08 -9.44
CA TYR A 562 -11.86 17.31 -9.07
C TYR A 562 -12.19 17.46 -7.60
N ASN A 563 -12.20 16.37 -6.83
CA ASN A 563 -12.69 16.43 -5.45
C ASN A 563 -11.70 17.17 -4.55
N THR A 564 -12.16 18.23 -3.90
CA THR A 564 -11.34 19.00 -2.96
C THR A 564 -11.39 18.45 -1.54
N ASP A 565 -12.35 17.59 -1.24
CA ASP A 565 -12.40 16.81 0.00
C ASP A 565 -11.63 15.49 -0.18
N THR A 566 -10.41 15.42 0.37
CA THR A 566 -9.54 14.25 0.22
C THR A 566 -9.93 13.07 1.12
N ALA A 567 -10.81 13.26 2.11
CA ALA A 567 -11.15 12.22 3.08
C ALA A 567 -11.87 11.02 2.44
N GLY A 568 -12.53 11.22 1.30
CA GLY A 568 -13.22 10.17 0.53
C GLY A 568 -12.37 9.55 -0.58
N LEU A 569 -11.10 9.92 -0.74
CA LEU A 569 -10.20 9.27 -1.72
C LEU A 569 -9.70 7.94 -1.16
N ASN A 570 -9.50 6.94 -2.02
CA ASN A 570 -9.10 5.58 -1.65
C ASN A 570 -10.07 4.83 -0.71
N SER A 571 -11.29 5.35 -0.50
CA SER A 571 -12.31 4.64 0.25
C SER A 571 -12.75 3.36 -0.46
N TYR A 572 -12.99 2.28 0.28
CA TYR A 572 -13.38 0.99 -0.28
C TYR A 572 -14.69 1.05 -1.10
N LEU A 573 -15.77 1.53 -0.50
CA LEU A 573 -17.06 1.75 -1.18
C LEU A 573 -17.50 3.23 -1.20
N GLY A 574 -16.80 4.14 -0.53
CA GLY A 574 -17.24 5.53 -0.36
C GLY A 574 -17.73 5.82 1.06
N TYR A 575 -18.46 6.93 1.21
CA TYR A 575 -19.08 7.33 2.46
C TYR A 575 -20.31 6.46 2.77
N ALA A 576 -20.37 5.92 3.99
CA ALA A 576 -21.55 5.21 4.47
C ALA A 576 -22.73 6.18 4.64
N ILE A 577 -23.89 5.82 4.09
CA ILE A 577 -25.11 6.62 4.15
C ILE A 577 -26.17 5.90 4.98
N SER A 578 -26.66 6.60 6.01
CA SER A 578 -27.77 6.18 6.85
C SER A 578 -29.09 6.77 6.34
N PRO A 579 -30.21 6.02 6.39
CA PRO A 579 -31.54 6.56 6.13
C PRO A 579 -32.05 7.44 7.28
N ASN A 580 -31.36 7.44 8.42
CA ASN A 580 -31.68 8.27 9.56
C ASN A 580 -31.08 9.68 9.44
N SER A 581 -31.54 10.59 10.28
CA SER A 581 -31.00 11.94 10.32
C SER A 581 -29.61 11.95 10.95
N THR A 582 -28.70 12.70 10.34
CA THR A 582 -27.29 12.88 10.68
C THR A 582 -26.97 14.35 10.94
N ASP A 583 -25.73 14.62 11.32
CA ASP A 583 -25.20 15.98 11.51
C ASP A 583 -24.71 16.63 10.20
N TYR A 584 -24.85 15.95 9.05
CA TYR A 584 -24.54 16.53 7.74
C TYR A 584 -25.49 17.67 7.34
N MET A 585 -25.05 18.49 6.38
CA MET A 585 -25.91 19.49 5.74
C MET A 585 -27.14 18.80 5.15
N LYS A 586 -28.33 19.34 5.44
CA LYS A 586 -29.59 18.64 5.16
C LYS A 586 -29.87 18.42 3.68
N GLU A 587 -29.37 19.31 2.83
CA GLU A 587 -29.41 19.15 1.37
C GLU A 587 -28.53 17.98 0.91
N PHE A 588 -27.33 17.85 1.47
CA PHE A 588 -26.42 16.73 1.19
C PHE A 588 -27.00 15.41 1.71
N GLU A 589 -27.47 15.38 2.96
CA GLU A 589 -28.13 14.22 3.58
C GLU A 589 -29.29 13.73 2.71
N TYR A 590 -30.16 14.65 2.27
CA TYR A 590 -31.27 14.32 1.37
C TYR A 590 -30.76 13.69 0.08
N ALA A 591 -29.85 14.36 -0.63
CA ALA A 591 -29.36 13.90 -1.93
C ALA A 591 -28.61 12.55 -1.84
N ALA A 592 -27.82 12.32 -0.79
CA ALA A 592 -27.14 11.06 -0.57
C ALA A 592 -28.12 9.91 -0.30
N GLN A 593 -29.15 10.16 0.52
CA GLN A 593 -30.21 9.19 0.76
C GLN A 593 -31.04 8.91 -0.50
N GLU A 594 -31.33 9.93 -1.31
CA GLU A 594 -32.01 9.77 -2.60
C GLU A 594 -31.16 8.94 -3.57
N ALA A 595 -29.85 9.19 -3.65
CA ALA A 595 -28.95 8.40 -4.48
C ALA A 595 -28.97 6.92 -4.08
N VAL A 596 -28.91 6.62 -2.79
CA VAL A 596 -29.00 5.24 -2.28
C VAL A 596 -30.37 4.61 -2.55
N ARG A 597 -31.47 5.35 -2.35
CA ARG A 597 -32.84 4.88 -2.70
C ARG A 597 -32.99 4.58 -4.18
N GLY A 598 -32.28 5.32 -5.04
CA GLY A 598 -32.25 5.10 -6.49
C GLY A 598 -31.51 3.83 -6.91
N GLY A 599 -30.72 3.23 -6.01
CA GLY A 599 -29.86 2.07 -6.30
C GLY A 599 -28.46 2.48 -6.74
N ALA A 600 -27.53 1.52 -6.76
CA ALA A 600 -26.20 1.71 -7.32
C ALA A 600 -26.27 2.26 -8.76
N GLY A 601 -25.32 3.13 -9.11
CA GLY A 601 -25.33 3.84 -10.40
C GLY A 601 -26.14 5.14 -10.41
N THR A 602 -26.85 5.48 -9.33
CA THR A 602 -27.60 6.74 -9.23
C THR A 602 -26.67 7.91 -8.92
N ILE A 603 -26.85 9.01 -9.65
CA ILE A 603 -26.11 10.26 -9.49
C ILE A 603 -27.10 11.36 -9.09
N VAL A 604 -26.83 12.06 -7.99
CA VAL A 604 -27.61 13.22 -7.53
C VAL A 604 -26.67 14.40 -7.30
N VAL A 605 -27.03 15.56 -7.84
CA VAL A 605 -26.27 16.80 -7.66
C VAL A 605 -27.08 17.78 -6.84
N VAL A 606 -26.46 18.28 -5.76
CA VAL A 606 -27.08 19.21 -4.83
C VAL A 606 -26.06 20.25 -4.37
N PRO A 607 -26.48 21.46 -3.99
CA PRO A 607 -25.57 22.38 -3.33
C PRO A 607 -25.60 22.28 -1.80
N THR A 608 -24.50 22.70 -1.20
CA THR A 608 -24.42 23.08 0.21
C THR A 608 -23.74 24.44 0.33
N ASP A 609 -23.49 24.90 1.55
CA ASP A 609 -22.70 26.10 1.82
C ASP A 609 -21.23 25.96 1.42
N TYR A 610 -20.78 24.76 1.03
CA TYR A 610 -19.43 24.50 0.55
C TYR A 610 -19.30 24.56 -0.98
N GLY A 611 -20.40 24.44 -1.74
CA GLY A 611 -20.38 24.41 -3.20
C GLY A 611 -21.31 23.34 -3.77
N TRP A 612 -20.95 22.79 -4.93
CA TRP A 612 -21.70 21.70 -5.58
C TRP A 612 -21.17 20.34 -5.13
N HIS A 613 -22.08 19.47 -4.72
CA HIS A 613 -21.81 18.07 -4.43
C HIS A 613 -22.37 17.21 -5.56
N ILE A 614 -21.50 16.40 -6.16
CA ILE A 614 -21.90 15.34 -7.09
C ILE A 614 -21.79 14.03 -6.33
N ILE A 615 -22.93 13.40 -6.09
CA ILE A 615 -23.05 12.20 -5.27
C ILE A 615 -23.37 11.03 -6.17
N TYR A 616 -22.50 10.01 -6.18
CA TYR A 616 -22.67 8.78 -6.95
C TYR A 616 -22.86 7.60 -6.00
N CYS A 617 -23.96 6.86 -6.11
CA CYS A 617 -24.18 5.65 -5.34
C CYS A 617 -23.37 4.49 -5.91
N THR A 618 -22.41 4.01 -5.12
CA THR A 618 -21.54 2.88 -5.44
C THR A 618 -22.18 1.55 -5.10
N PHE A 619 -22.93 1.51 -3.99
CA PHE A 619 -23.41 0.28 -3.39
C PHE A 619 -24.70 0.51 -2.59
N THR A 620 -25.59 -0.48 -2.61
CA THR A 620 -26.83 -0.46 -1.82
C THR A 620 -27.12 -1.80 -1.18
N PHE A 621 -27.71 -1.78 0.01
CA PHE A 621 -28.21 -2.98 0.70
C PHE A 621 -29.62 -3.36 0.26
N ALA A 622 -29.95 -3.19 -1.03
CA ALA A 622 -31.25 -3.55 -1.57
C ALA A 622 -31.58 -5.02 -1.23
N GLY A 623 -32.74 -5.26 -0.59
CA GLY A 623 -33.10 -6.60 -0.11
C GLY A 623 -32.42 -7.04 1.20
N ASN A 624 -31.76 -6.12 1.92
CA ASN A 624 -31.10 -6.27 3.22
C ASN A 624 -29.88 -7.19 3.28
N THR A 625 -29.75 -8.16 2.37
CA THR A 625 -28.60 -9.07 2.26
C THR A 625 -28.05 -9.03 0.83
N PRO A 626 -27.17 -8.08 0.52
CA PRO A 626 -26.76 -7.81 -0.87
C PRO A 626 -25.84 -8.90 -1.43
N TYR A 627 -25.08 -9.57 -0.56
CA TYR A 627 -24.10 -10.57 -0.97
C TYR A 627 -24.68 -11.99 -0.99
N THR A 628 -24.10 -12.84 -1.83
CA THR A 628 -24.35 -14.27 -1.84
C THR A 628 -23.02 -14.98 -2.04
N PHE A 629 -22.67 -15.86 -1.09
CA PHE A 629 -21.46 -16.66 -1.20
C PHE A 629 -21.65 -17.83 -2.18
N ASP A 630 -20.80 -17.92 -3.20
CA ASP A 630 -20.67 -19.06 -4.10
C ASP A 630 -19.24 -19.62 -4.07
N TRP A 631 -19.11 -20.89 -3.69
CA TRP A 631 -17.82 -21.57 -3.65
C TRP A 631 -17.14 -21.65 -5.02
N ASN A 632 -17.91 -21.65 -6.11
CA ASN A 632 -17.33 -21.73 -7.46
C ASN A 632 -16.65 -20.43 -7.90
N GLU A 633 -16.87 -19.33 -7.18
CA GLU A 633 -16.34 -18.00 -7.49
C GLU A 633 -15.13 -17.64 -6.59
N ILE A 634 -14.69 -18.51 -5.69
CA ILE A 634 -13.59 -18.19 -4.75
C ILE A 634 -12.23 -17.94 -5.44
N GLU A 635 -12.07 -18.41 -6.67
CA GLU A 635 -10.88 -18.17 -7.50
C GLU A 635 -11.06 -17.00 -8.49
N GLU A 636 -12.26 -16.41 -8.56
CA GLU A 636 -12.55 -15.25 -9.41
C GLU A 636 -12.26 -13.95 -8.66
N GLU A 637 -11.09 -13.37 -8.92
CA GLU A 637 -10.58 -12.19 -8.24
C GLU A 637 -11.59 -11.03 -8.23
N GLY A 638 -11.76 -10.42 -7.06
CA GLY A 638 -12.65 -9.28 -6.87
C GLY A 638 -14.12 -9.64 -6.68
N THR A 639 -14.52 -10.91 -6.86
CA THR A 639 -15.86 -11.32 -6.44
C THR A 639 -15.98 -11.26 -4.92
N PHE A 640 -17.18 -11.03 -4.40
CA PHE A 640 -17.43 -11.13 -2.95
C PHE A 640 -17.01 -12.50 -2.41
N SER A 641 -17.29 -13.59 -3.14
CA SER A 641 -16.93 -14.94 -2.73
C SER A 641 -15.42 -15.13 -2.60
N ASN A 642 -14.64 -14.60 -3.55
CA ASN A 642 -13.18 -14.56 -3.49
C ASN A 642 -12.67 -13.73 -2.30
N LEU A 643 -13.12 -12.48 -2.17
CA LEU A 643 -12.70 -11.59 -1.08
C LEU A 643 -13.04 -12.16 0.31
N TYR A 644 -14.24 -12.72 0.47
CA TYR A 644 -14.67 -13.35 1.72
C TYR A 644 -13.85 -14.60 2.05
N TYR A 645 -13.56 -15.43 1.04
CA TYR A 645 -12.71 -16.61 1.18
C TYR A 645 -11.28 -16.22 1.57
N GLU A 646 -10.66 -15.27 0.86
CA GLU A 646 -9.29 -14.82 1.13
C GLU A 646 -9.17 -14.14 2.50
N ALA A 647 -10.18 -13.38 2.94
CA ALA A 647 -10.21 -12.81 4.29
C ALA A 647 -10.25 -13.90 5.39
N LEU A 648 -11.12 -14.91 5.24
CA LEU A 648 -11.20 -16.03 6.19
C LEU A 648 -9.93 -16.88 6.19
N LYS A 649 -9.41 -17.15 5.00
CA LYS A 649 -8.16 -17.88 4.79
C LYS A 649 -7.01 -17.14 5.45
N SER A 650 -6.80 -15.86 5.14
CA SER A 650 -5.75 -15.02 5.75
C SER A 650 -5.84 -14.97 7.28
N SER A 651 -7.04 -14.85 7.84
CA SER A 651 -7.26 -14.90 9.30
C SER A 651 -6.89 -16.25 9.91
N ASN A 652 -7.29 -17.36 9.26
CA ASN A 652 -6.96 -18.71 9.71
C ASN A 652 -5.45 -18.99 9.59
N LEU A 653 -4.82 -18.57 8.48
CA LEU A 653 -3.39 -18.70 8.24
C LEU A 653 -2.58 -17.92 9.26
N THR A 654 -2.93 -16.65 9.51
CA THR A 654 -2.26 -15.80 10.50
C THR A 654 -2.29 -16.44 11.88
N THR A 655 -3.45 -16.98 12.29
CA THR A 655 -3.60 -17.67 13.58
C THR A 655 -2.73 -18.92 13.63
N TYR A 656 -2.81 -19.77 12.60
CA TYR A 656 -2.04 -21.01 12.53
C TYR A 656 -0.53 -20.78 12.51
N ALA A 657 -0.06 -19.85 11.67
CA ALA A 657 1.34 -19.46 11.57
C ALA A 657 1.85 -18.89 12.89
N THR A 658 1.08 -18.01 13.56
CA THR A 658 1.44 -17.45 14.87
C THR A 658 1.55 -18.55 15.94
N ASP A 659 0.62 -19.51 15.96
CA ASP A 659 0.64 -20.62 16.89
C ASP A 659 1.83 -21.55 16.65
N ARG A 660 2.11 -21.87 15.37
CA ARG A 660 3.31 -22.63 14.97
C ARG A 660 4.58 -21.87 15.38
N GLN A 661 4.63 -20.57 15.10
CA GLN A 661 5.78 -19.72 15.40
C GLN A 661 6.06 -19.73 16.92
N THR A 662 5.05 -19.38 17.69
CA THR A 662 5.10 -19.37 19.16
C THR A 662 5.46 -20.74 19.72
N GLY A 663 4.93 -21.82 19.14
CA GLY A 663 5.26 -23.19 19.52
C GLY A 663 6.73 -23.54 19.31
N ILE A 664 7.30 -23.14 18.17
CA ILE A 664 8.73 -23.34 17.84
C ILE A 664 9.61 -22.54 18.80
N ILE A 665 9.38 -21.23 18.95
CA ILE A 665 10.18 -20.40 19.85
C ILE A 665 10.09 -20.91 21.29
N ASN A 666 8.90 -21.20 21.81
CA ASN A 666 8.79 -21.74 23.18
C ASN A 666 9.49 -23.09 23.38
N SER A 667 9.65 -23.88 22.31
CA SER A 667 10.34 -25.17 22.37
C SER A 667 11.85 -25.04 22.40
N TYR A 668 12.41 -23.98 21.80
CA TYR A 668 13.85 -23.87 21.55
C TYR A 668 14.51 -22.61 22.14
N ASP A 669 13.80 -21.51 22.37
CA ASP A 669 14.35 -20.33 23.04
C ASP A 669 14.40 -20.54 24.56
N ASN A 670 15.40 -21.31 24.99
CA ASN A 670 15.64 -21.64 26.39
C ASN A 670 17.13 -21.91 26.64
N ASP A 671 17.56 -21.91 27.91
CA ASP A 671 18.95 -22.09 28.34
C ASP A 671 19.61 -23.40 27.86
N THR A 672 18.84 -24.37 27.35
CA THR A 672 19.38 -25.62 26.80
C THR A 672 19.90 -25.41 25.37
N CYS A 673 19.16 -24.67 24.56
CA CYS A 673 19.45 -24.49 23.14
C CYS A 673 20.07 -23.12 22.83
N VAL A 674 19.83 -22.10 23.65
CA VAL A 674 20.33 -20.74 23.45
C VAL A 674 21.28 -20.35 24.57
N THR A 675 22.45 -19.84 24.22
CA THR A 675 23.41 -19.25 25.16
C THR A 675 23.74 -17.83 24.74
N VAL A 676 23.37 -16.84 25.56
CA VAL A 676 23.66 -15.42 25.32
C VAL A 676 24.88 -14.96 26.13
N TYR A 677 25.77 -14.21 25.47
CA TYR A 677 26.99 -13.66 26.04
C TYR A 677 26.89 -12.15 26.24
N GLU A 678 26.01 -11.70 27.14
CA GLU A 678 25.68 -10.27 27.39
C GLU A 678 26.90 -9.33 27.44
N LYS A 679 27.97 -9.76 28.10
CA LYS A 679 29.19 -8.95 28.26
C LYS A 679 29.89 -8.59 26.95
N ARG A 680 29.63 -9.32 25.87
CA ARG A 680 30.31 -9.15 24.57
C ARG A 680 29.69 -8.04 23.71
N TYR A 681 28.47 -7.62 24.03
CA TYR A 681 27.77 -6.52 23.33
C TYR A 681 27.26 -5.42 24.27
N GLN A 682 27.60 -5.50 25.56
CA GLN A 682 27.16 -4.55 26.57
C GLN A 682 27.60 -3.11 26.27
N ASP A 683 28.73 -2.92 25.58
CA ASP A 683 29.21 -1.60 25.18
C ASP A 683 28.27 -0.92 24.17
N LEU A 684 27.61 -1.67 23.28
CA LEU A 684 26.59 -1.12 22.36
C LEU A 684 25.36 -0.58 23.12
N ILE A 685 25.03 -1.22 24.24
CA ILE A 685 23.91 -0.85 25.11
C ILE A 685 24.28 0.39 25.95
N LEU A 686 25.52 0.45 26.44
CA LEU A 686 25.98 1.49 27.37
C LEU A 686 26.37 2.81 26.68
N ASP A 687 26.93 2.78 25.46
CA ASP A 687 27.25 4.02 24.71
C ASP A 687 25.97 4.77 24.27
N GLY A 688 24.84 4.06 24.14
CA GLY A 688 23.52 4.66 23.91
C GLY A 688 22.83 5.23 25.15
N SER A 689 23.40 5.01 26.35
CA SER A 689 22.84 5.48 27.62
C SER A 689 23.80 6.46 28.30
N GLU A 690 23.54 7.76 28.14
CA GLU A 690 24.15 8.84 28.94
C GLU A 690 25.69 8.92 28.87
N ASN A 691 26.26 9.57 27.84
CA ASN A 691 27.41 10.50 27.90
C ASN A 691 28.04 10.76 26.50
N ASP A 692 27.27 11.21 25.51
CA ASP A 692 27.85 11.84 24.32
C ASP A 692 28.12 13.34 24.59
N PRO A 693 29.39 13.82 24.58
CA PRO A 693 29.70 15.25 24.66
C PRO A 693 29.34 16.04 23.39
N HIS A 694 28.81 15.39 22.35
CA HIS A 694 28.54 15.97 21.04
C HIS A 694 27.05 16.05 20.65
N ALA A 695 26.13 15.74 21.57
CA ALA A 695 24.70 16.05 21.49
C ALA A 695 24.40 17.57 21.63
N GLY A 696 25.17 18.40 20.94
CA GLY A 696 25.13 19.84 21.03
C GLY A 696 25.61 20.49 19.74
N HIS A 697 24.79 20.42 18.70
CA HIS A 697 24.69 21.51 17.74
C HIS A 697 23.22 21.80 17.44
N ASP A 698 22.78 22.94 17.98
CA ASP A 698 21.52 23.61 17.69
C ASP A 698 21.21 23.59 16.19
N HIS A 699 20.02 23.11 15.84
CA HIS A 699 19.35 23.53 14.61
C HIS A 699 18.78 24.93 14.84
N SER A 700 19.49 25.92 14.29
CA SER A 700 18.94 27.21 13.87
C SER A 700 19.04 27.32 12.36
#